data_AF-A0A965EF36-F1
#
_entry.id   AF-A0A965EF36-F1
#
_cell.length_a   1.000
_cell.length_b   1.000
_cell.length_c   1.000
_cell.angle_alpha   90.00
_cell.angle_beta   90.00
_cell.angle_gamma   90.00
#
_symmetry.space_group_name_H-M   'P 1'
#
loop_
_entity.id
_entity.type
_entity.pdbx_description
1 polymer ?
#
loop_
_entity_poly.entity_id
_entity_poly.type
_entity_poly.pdbx_seq_one_letter_code
_entity_poly.pdbx_strand_id
1 'polypeptide(L)'
;MMANRKILLCLTFSLLAFFETVAQQKINFDNDWRFHFGHANDPGKDFNYSLSTIFAKSGSAVGTAIDPKFNDSTWRQLNVPHDWAVELPFVYKDNFDVQSHGYKPVGGFFPETSIGWYRKHFNINKADSGSRFQLQFDGIFRNATVWVNGFYLGTNESGYVGVTYDITDYLNFKKENVVVVRVDATQYEGWFYEGAGIYRHVWLNKMNNLHFAAGGVFAYSTMHDKRATITVETTVENQNLSAANCTVFSYLTDRNGKKIAETKEQALSLGINAQGKLIQKITVNNARLWSLEDPYLYKLVSVIKRNGTIIHTNKERIGIRTIKIDAKEGFFLNGKHVKLLGTNNHQDHAGLGSALPDYLQYYRIRLLKNMGSNAYRASHHAPTPELLDACDSLGMLVMNEQRLLNSSPEYMDQFTRLILRDRNHPSVFMWSIGNEEGWIQTTSVGKRIAQSLLAKQKELDPTRTSIYAADLANVFNGVNEVSPVRGFNYRQYGVADYHRDHPTQPIIGTEMGSTVTTRGIYQKDSIRAYVPDQDITAPWWASKAEDWWTLAADSKFWLGGFIWTGLDYRGEPTPYKWPNVNSHFGVMDVCGFPKNIYYYYQSWWTDHDILHISPHWNWPDKRGETIDVWVNSNADEVELFLNGKTLGKKIMPRNSHLKWPVVYEPGKLEAVAYKKGKVFKTKVETTWQPFEVVLTPYKTTMLADGKDATVINVSIIDNQGREVPNADNMVRFEISGDAKIIGVGNGDPSSHEPDQCEEGRWQRSAFNGKCQVIVQAGTKPGMIKFEAKAAGLWSGATDIITVSTGSVASITKDKTYDLVGEAAKSREVSQMMGADISFLPELEAQGIKFSDKGVEKDAIQILKDHGFNYVRLRIFNNPGHEKGYAPGKGFCDLQHTKEMAKRVKAAGLKLLLDFHYSDYWADPGKQYKPEAWKDLGFTDLKKSVYDFTKTVMTELKAQGTTPDMVQVGNEINHGIIWPEGSVSHLDSLAQLIRAGTAAVKAVDPTVVMMLHVALGGQHDESAFFIDNMLARGVHFDVIGQSYYPKWHGTLDDLRDNLNDLVRRYNKDVIVVEYSHRKEEVNKIAFDVIGGKGKGTCIWEPLNTWESIFDKDGKSNELIELYDVMSKAYLKK
;
A
#
# COMPACT_ATOMS: atom_id res chain seq x y z
N MET A 1 -86.32 22.27 -30.37
CA MET A 1 -85.37 22.12 -31.50
C MET A 1 -84.15 22.96 -31.21
N MET A 2 -82.96 22.33 -31.31
CA MET A 2 -81.71 22.81 -31.96
C MET A 2 -81.24 24.26 -31.70
N ALA A 3 -79.96 24.60 -31.59
CA ALA A 3 -78.68 23.90 -31.55
C ALA A 3 -77.58 24.95 -31.30
N ASN A 4 -76.36 24.47 -31.01
CA ASN A 4 -75.06 25.15 -31.19
C ASN A 4 -74.60 26.23 -30.19
N ARG A 5 -73.91 25.76 -29.14
CA ARG A 5 -72.68 26.41 -28.64
C ARG A 5 -71.52 25.41 -28.79
N LYS A 6 -70.57 25.70 -29.69
CA LYS A 6 -69.29 24.98 -29.77
C LYS A 6 -68.33 25.55 -28.72
N ILE A 7 -67.83 24.64 -27.90
CA ILE A 7 -66.80 24.82 -26.87
C ILE A 7 -65.43 24.83 -27.56
N LEU A 8 -64.61 25.85 -27.28
CA LEU A 8 -63.20 25.88 -27.64
C LEU A 8 -62.40 25.22 -26.49
N LEU A 9 -61.80 24.07 -26.78
CA LEU A 9 -60.98 23.28 -25.86
C LEU A 9 -59.58 23.91 -25.77
N CYS A 10 -59.24 24.57 -24.66
CA CYS A 10 -57.85 24.89 -24.33
C CYS A 10 -57.21 23.68 -23.63
N LEU A 11 -56.46 22.89 -24.39
CA LEU A 11 -55.55 21.86 -23.87
C LEU A 11 -54.34 22.54 -23.20
N THR A 12 -54.34 22.55 -21.87
CA THR A 12 -53.14 22.78 -21.06
C THR A 12 -52.32 21.49 -21.06
N PHE A 13 -51.37 21.38 -21.99
CA PHE A 13 -50.31 20.37 -21.89
C PHE A 13 -49.37 20.77 -20.75
N SER A 14 -49.60 20.23 -19.56
CA SER A 14 -48.60 20.17 -18.51
C SER A 14 -47.48 19.23 -18.98
N LEU A 15 -46.41 19.81 -19.52
CA LEU A 15 -45.14 19.10 -19.73
C LEU A 15 -44.59 18.72 -18.34
N LEU A 16 -44.94 17.52 -17.89
CA LEU A 16 -44.17 16.79 -16.89
C LEU A 16 -42.83 16.40 -17.53
N ALA A 17 -41.87 17.31 -17.46
CA ALA A 17 -40.48 16.97 -17.67
C ALA A 17 -40.10 15.98 -16.55
N PHE A 18 -39.94 14.71 -16.91
CA PHE A 18 -39.25 13.73 -16.10
C PHE A 18 -37.81 14.21 -15.94
N PHE A 19 -37.52 14.96 -14.88
CA PHE A 19 -36.16 15.21 -14.44
C PHE A 19 -35.64 13.92 -13.83
N GLU A 20 -34.69 13.28 -14.51
CA GLU A 20 -33.88 12.23 -13.89
C GLU A 20 -33.28 12.76 -12.60
N THR A 21 -33.38 11.94 -11.55
CA THR A 21 -32.81 12.20 -10.23
C THR A 21 -31.30 12.16 -10.33
N VAL A 22 -30.66 13.32 -10.34
CA VAL A 22 -29.20 13.42 -10.38
C VAL A 22 -28.65 13.17 -8.98
N ALA A 23 -28.30 11.91 -8.68
CA ALA A 23 -27.42 11.62 -7.55
C ALA A 23 -26.06 12.30 -7.75
N GLN A 24 -25.36 12.63 -6.66
CA GLN A 24 -24.01 13.21 -6.73
C GLN A 24 -23.09 12.32 -7.56
N GLN A 25 -22.34 12.92 -8.48
CA GLN A 25 -21.28 12.23 -9.23
C GLN A 25 -19.97 12.99 -8.99
N LYS A 26 -18.97 12.31 -8.45
CA LYS A 26 -17.58 12.79 -8.39
C LYS A 26 -16.85 12.16 -9.58
N ILE A 27 -16.60 12.95 -10.62
CA ILE A 27 -16.02 12.48 -11.88
C ILE A 27 -14.54 12.81 -11.84
N ASN A 28 -13.67 11.80 -12.00
CA ASN A 28 -12.25 12.05 -12.12
C ASN A 28 -11.95 12.81 -13.42
N PHE A 29 -11.18 13.88 -13.32
CA PHE A 29 -10.97 14.85 -14.38
C PHE A 29 -9.48 14.97 -14.76
N ASP A 30 -8.73 13.89 -14.54
CA ASP A 30 -7.28 13.84 -14.65
C ASP A 30 -6.75 13.65 -16.06
N ASN A 31 -7.53 13.04 -16.94
CA ASN A 31 -7.06 12.67 -18.27
C ASN A 31 -7.10 13.84 -19.25
N ASP A 32 -6.39 13.75 -20.36
CA ASP A 32 -6.52 14.63 -21.54
C ASP A 32 -6.29 16.12 -21.24
N TRP A 33 -5.26 16.43 -20.46
CA TRP A 33 -4.77 17.79 -20.29
C TRP A 33 -3.70 18.12 -21.33
N ARG A 34 -3.51 19.43 -21.57
CA ARG A 34 -2.42 19.97 -22.35
C ARG A 34 -1.53 20.82 -21.47
N PHE A 35 -0.22 20.70 -21.65
CA PHE A 35 0.79 21.39 -20.85
C PHE A 35 1.78 22.14 -21.73
N HIS A 36 2.17 23.33 -21.27
CA HIS A 36 3.27 24.10 -21.84
C HIS A 36 3.93 24.97 -20.76
N PHE A 37 5.26 25.12 -20.81
CA PHE A 37 5.96 26.06 -19.96
C PHE A 37 5.60 27.51 -20.31
N GLY A 38 5.33 28.32 -19.30
CA GLY A 38 5.26 29.77 -19.43
C GLY A 38 6.63 30.41 -19.19
N HIS A 39 6.63 31.64 -18.70
CA HIS A 39 7.87 32.31 -18.29
C HIS A 39 7.63 33.27 -17.13
N ALA A 40 8.41 33.17 -16.05
CA ALA A 40 8.15 33.93 -14.83
C ALA A 40 8.39 35.45 -14.96
N ASN A 41 9.29 35.87 -15.85
CA ASN A 41 9.69 37.29 -15.99
C ASN A 41 9.63 37.84 -17.42
N ASP A 42 9.11 37.09 -18.38
CA ASP A 42 8.94 37.53 -19.78
C ASP A 42 7.48 37.31 -20.18
N PRO A 43 6.62 38.33 -20.04
CA PRO A 43 5.19 38.23 -20.37
C PRO A 43 4.91 37.81 -21.82
N GLY A 44 5.82 38.07 -22.77
CA GLY A 44 5.66 37.66 -24.16
C GLY A 44 5.84 36.14 -24.34
N LYS A 45 6.66 35.52 -23.50
CA LYS A 45 6.82 34.06 -23.40
C LYS A 45 5.83 33.41 -22.44
N ASP A 46 5.13 34.20 -21.64
CA ASP A 46 4.04 33.77 -20.75
C ASP A 46 2.65 34.01 -21.36
N PHE A 47 2.53 33.75 -22.66
CA PHE A 47 1.28 33.88 -23.42
C PHE A 47 0.57 35.23 -23.26
N ASN A 48 1.34 36.32 -23.20
CA ASN A 48 0.86 37.69 -23.06
C ASN A 48 0.00 37.94 -21.80
N TYR A 49 0.13 37.10 -20.76
CA TYR A 49 -0.69 37.17 -19.55
C TYR A 49 -0.70 38.57 -18.91
N SER A 50 0.47 39.21 -18.84
CA SER A 50 0.63 40.57 -18.30
C SER A 50 0.71 41.67 -19.37
N LEU A 51 0.45 41.35 -20.65
CA LEU A 51 0.41 42.31 -21.76
C LEU A 51 -1.02 42.57 -22.27
N SER A 52 -1.97 41.71 -21.89
CA SER A 52 -3.37 41.78 -22.35
C SER A 52 -4.32 42.17 -21.21
N THR A 53 -5.39 42.89 -21.53
CA THR A 53 -6.37 43.37 -20.54
C THR A 53 -7.45 42.33 -20.21
N ILE A 54 -7.04 41.21 -19.59
CA ILE A 54 -7.90 40.03 -19.33
C ILE A 54 -9.08 40.29 -18.36
N PHE A 55 -9.05 41.40 -17.61
CA PHE A 55 -10.12 41.78 -16.67
C PHE A 55 -10.99 42.93 -17.15
N ALA A 56 -10.72 43.51 -18.32
CA ALA A 56 -11.49 44.66 -18.82
C ALA A 56 -12.92 44.28 -19.24
N LYS A 57 -13.15 43.02 -19.63
CA LYS A 57 -14.44 42.47 -20.05
C LYS A 57 -14.55 41.01 -19.59
N SER A 58 -15.62 40.67 -18.86
CA SER A 58 -15.83 39.31 -18.35
C SER A 58 -15.83 38.27 -19.48
N GLY A 59 -15.05 37.20 -19.31
CA GLY A 59 -14.96 36.09 -20.26
C GLY A 59 -14.08 36.38 -21.50
N SER A 60 -13.53 37.58 -21.65
CA SER A 60 -12.68 37.94 -22.80
C SER A 60 -11.20 37.99 -22.40
N ALA A 61 -10.38 37.18 -23.05
CA ALA A 61 -8.93 37.15 -22.83
C ALA A 61 -8.13 37.03 -24.14
N VAL A 62 -8.62 37.72 -25.19
CA VAL A 62 -8.06 37.67 -26.55
C VAL A 62 -6.55 37.93 -26.56
N GLY A 63 -5.81 37.11 -27.31
CA GLY A 63 -4.36 37.21 -27.43
C GLY A 63 -3.57 36.47 -26.34
N THR A 64 -4.25 35.78 -25.43
CA THR A 64 -3.64 34.98 -24.37
C THR A 64 -4.03 33.50 -24.44
N ALA A 65 -3.32 32.65 -23.70
CA ALA A 65 -3.69 31.25 -23.51
C ALA A 65 -4.94 31.05 -22.63
N ILE A 66 -5.57 32.11 -22.11
CA ILE A 66 -6.84 32.05 -21.36
C ILE A 66 -8.04 32.06 -22.33
N ASP A 67 -7.88 32.60 -23.53
CA ASP A 67 -8.94 32.64 -24.54
C ASP A 67 -9.38 31.19 -24.88
N PRO A 68 -10.69 30.88 -24.83
CA PRO A 68 -11.20 29.57 -25.26
C PRO A 68 -10.84 29.24 -26.72
N LYS A 69 -10.61 30.25 -27.57
CA LYS A 69 -10.22 30.08 -28.98
C LYS A 69 -8.70 29.95 -29.20
N PHE A 70 -7.89 30.03 -28.14
CA PHE A 70 -6.45 29.84 -28.25
C PHE A 70 -6.13 28.46 -28.84
N ASN A 71 -5.24 28.41 -29.83
CA ASN A 71 -4.82 27.16 -30.46
C ASN A 71 -3.67 26.53 -29.67
N ASP A 72 -4.00 25.53 -28.86
CA ASP A 72 -3.07 24.74 -28.06
C ASP A 72 -2.74 23.37 -28.69
N SER A 73 -2.94 23.19 -30.00
CA SER A 73 -2.69 21.91 -30.70
C SER A 73 -1.23 21.43 -30.65
N THR A 74 -0.29 22.35 -30.40
CA THR A 74 1.13 22.06 -30.26
C THR A 74 1.57 21.81 -28.81
N TRP A 75 0.68 21.97 -27.83
CA TRP A 75 1.01 21.72 -26.42
C TRP A 75 1.10 20.22 -26.14
N ARG A 76 1.95 19.84 -25.18
CA ARG A 76 2.14 18.44 -24.79
C ARG A 76 0.85 17.89 -24.20
N GLN A 77 0.36 16.75 -24.69
CA GLN A 77 -0.75 16.04 -24.07
C GLN A 77 -0.24 15.19 -22.90
N LEU A 78 -0.94 15.23 -21.77
CA LEU A 78 -0.64 14.42 -20.60
C LEU A 78 -1.88 14.21 -19.72
N ASN A 79 -1.74 13.32 -18.75
CA ASN A 79 -2.70 13.17 -17.66
C ASN A 79 -2.07 13.75 -16.39
N VAL A 80 -2.89 14.32 -15.52
CA VAL A 80 -2.50 14.65 -14.14
C VAL A 80 -2.88 13.47 -13.20
N PRO A 81 -2.38 13.36 -11.97
CA PRO A 81 -1.32 14.12 -11.33
C PRO A 81 -0.05 14.27 -12.17
N HIS A 82 0.51 15.48 -12.22
CA HIS A 82 1.72 15.81 -12.96
C HIS A 82 2.60 16.76 -12.14
N ASP A 83 3.84 16.31 -11.90
CA ASP A 83 4.93 17.09 -11.32
C ASP A 83 5.98 17.31 -12.41
N TRP A 84 6.05 18.50 -13.00
CA TRP A 84 7.03 18.74 -14.07
C TRP A 84 8.45 18.87 -13.54
N ALA A 85 8.63 19.17 -12.25
CA ALA A 85 9.96 19.40 -11.68
C ALA A 85 10.78 18.09 -11.64
N VAL A 86 10.12 16.94 -11.49
CA VAL A 86 10.81 15.64 -11.50
C VAL A 86 11.40 15.32 -12.87
N GLU A 87 10.79 15.80 -13.94
CA GLU A 87 11.23 15.59 -15.33
C GLU A 87 12.46 16.42 -15.71
N LEU A 88 12.77 17.46 -14.93
CA LEU A 88 13.90 18.36 -15.19
C LEU A 88 15.24 17.71 -14.77
N PRO A 89 16.35 18.05 -15.46
CA PRO A 89 17.68 17.60 -15.05
C PRO A 89 18.09 18.22 -13.71
N PHE A 90 19.11 17.66 -13.07
CA PHE A 90 19.75 18.28 -11.91
C PHE A 90 20.71 19.39 -12.35
N VAL A 91 20.64 20.54 -11.70
CA VAL A 91 21.49 21.71 -12.02
C VAL A 91 22.12 22.25 -10.74
N TYR A 92 23.46 22.25 -10.70
CA TYR A 92 24.17 22.91 -9.62
C TYR A 92 23.96 24.43 -9.65
N LYS A 93 23.48 24.96 -8.53
CA LYS A 93 23.40 26.40 -8.25
C LYS A 93 23.77 26.60 -6.78
N ASP A 94 24.72 27.49 -6.51
CA ASP A 94 25.07 27.85 -5.13
C ASP A 94 24.00 28.79 -4.55
N ASN A 95 22.89 28.20 -4.12
CA ASN A 95 21.78 28.86 -3.47
C ASN A 95 21.09 27.88 -2.52
N PHE A 96 20.74 28.35 -1.32
CA PHE A 96 20.14 27.51 -0.29
C PHE A 96 18.77 26.94 -0.70
N ASP A 97 17.92 27.73 -1.35
CA ASP A 97 16.59 27.27 -1.76
C ASP A 97 16.71 26.21 -2.86
N VAL A 98 17.54 26.45 -3.88
CA VAL A 98 17.80 25.43 -4.92
C VAL A 98 18.40 24.16 -4.34
N GLN A 99 19.32 24.28 -3.37
CA GLN A 99 19.90 23.13 -2.65
C GLN A 99 18.82 22.36 -1.88
N SER A 100 18.03 23.06 -1.05
CA SER A 100 17.02 22.45 -0.18
C SER A 100 15.89 21.79 -0.96
N HIS A 101 15.71 22.14 -2.24
CA HIS A 101 14.74 21.52 -3.16
C HIS A 101 15.39 20.50 -4.12
N GLY A 102 16.60 20.03 -3.80
CA GLY A 102 17.23 18.91 -4.51
C GLY A 102 17.81 19.26 -5.88
N TYR A 103 18.19 20.53 -6.09
CA TYR A 103 18.84 21.01 -7.31
C TYR A 103 18.03 20.84 -8.60
N LYS A 104 16.70 20.79 -8.50
CA LYS A 104 15.82 20.90 -9.68
C LYS A 104 15.72 22.38 -10.11
N PRO A 105 15.82 22.70 -11.41
CA PRO A 105 15.82 24.07 -11.89
C PRO A 105 14.41 24.65 -11.91
N VAL A 106 13.85 24.93 -10.73
CA VAL A 106 12.56 25.62 -10.50
C VAL A 106 12.81 26.73 -9.48
N GLY A 107 12.05 27.82 -9.56
CA GLY A 107 12.18 28.99 -8.69
C GLY A 107 12.78 30.21 -9.39
N GLY A 108 12.94 31.32 -8.66
CA GLY A 108 13.31 32.62 -9.22
C GLY A 108 14.58 32.70 -10.09
N PHE A 109 15.50 31.72 -10.01
CA PHE A 109 16.68 31.64 -10.87
C PHE A 109 16.44 30.94 -12.22
N PHE A 110 15.29 30.28 -12.39
CA PHE A 110 14.93 29.46 -13.54
C PHE A 110 13.56 29.88 -14.09
N PRO A 111 13.42 31.13 -14.59
CA PRO A 111 12.14 31.67 -15.03
C PRO A 111 11.48 30.88 -16.15
N GLU A 112 12.25 30.17 -16.97
CA GLU A 112 11.81 29.34 -18.10
C GLU A 112 11.10 28.03 -17.70
N THR A 113 11.28 27.58 -16.46
CA THR A 113 10.76 26.30 -15.93
C THR A 113 9.94 26.48 -14.65
N SER A 114 9.68 27.72 -14.25
CA SER A 114 8.93 28.05 -13.02
C SER A 114 7.44 28.30 -13.23
N ILE A 115 7.00 28.54 -14.47
CA ILE A 115 5.58 28.70 -14.81
C ILE A 115 5.12 27.52 -15.66
N GLY A 116 4.02 26.89 -15.27
CA GLY A 116 3.37 25.84 -16.04
C GLY A 116 1.94 26.24 -16.40
N TRP A 117 1.57 26.12 -17.66
CA TRP A 117 0.19 26.29 -18.12
C TRP A 117 -0.44 24.95 -18.43
N TYR A 118 -1.65 24.75 -17.91
CA TYR A 118 -2.49 23.60 -18.19
C TYR A 118 -3.78 24.04 -18.87
N ARG A 119 -4.20 23.30 -19.89
CA ARG A 119 -5.48 23.52 -20.59
C ARG A 119 -6.21 22.20 -20.78
N LYS A 120 -7.54 22.23 -20.60
CA LYS A 120 -8.39 21.06 -20.83
C LYS A 120 -9.68 21.45 -21.52
N HIS A 121 -9.99 20.72 -22.59
CA HIS A 121 -11.23 20.84 -23.35
C HIS A 121 -12.20 19.75 -22.90
N PHE A 122 -13.48 20.10 -22.70
CA PHE A 122 -14.50 19.14 -22.27
C PHE A 122 -15.91 19.58 -22.67
N ASN A 123 -16.84 18.62 -22.72
CA ASN A 123 -18.23 18.86 -23.09
C ASN A 123 -19.17 18.48 -21.95
N ILE A 124 -20.26 19.22 -21.80
CA ILE A 124 -21.34 18.93 -20.85
C ILE A 124 -22.65 18.70 -21.60
N ASN A 125 -23.36 17.63 -21.23
CA ASN A 125 -24.61 17.24 -21.84
C ASN A 125 -25.73 18.24 -21.55
N LYS A 126 -26.58 18.53 -22.54
CA LYS A 126 -27.73 19.44 -22.33
C LYS A 126 -28.69 18.95 -21.26
N ALA A 127 -28.85 17.63 -21.10
CA ALA A 127 -29.71 17.05 -20.08
C ALA A 127 -29.30 17.48 -18.66
N ASP A 128 -28.06 17.91 -18.47
CA ASP A 128 -27.51 18.28 -17.18
C ASP A 128 -27.64 19.76 -16.86
N SER A 129 -28.36 20.56 -17.66
CA SER A 129 -28.47 22.02 -17.46
C SER A 129 -29.20 22.44 -16.19
N GLY A 130 -29.83 21.51 -15.48
CA GLY A 130 -30.41 21.72 -14.14
C GLY A 130 -29.50 21.26 -12.98
N SER A 131 -28.33 20.69 -13.28
CA SER A 131 -27.33 20.26 -12.30
C SER A 131 -26.38 21.40 -11.96
N ARG A 132 -25.71 21.28 -10.82
CA ARG A 132 -24.55 22.09 -10.47
C ARG A 132 -23.27 21.35 -10.81
N PHE A 133 -22.25 22.12 -11.16
CA PHE A 133 -20.93 21.61 -11.49
C PHE A 133 -19.87 22.36 -10.69
N GLN A 134 -18.94 21.60 -10.13
CA GLN A 134 -17.87 22.14 -9.32
C GLN A 134 -16.54 21.51 -9.74
N LEU A 135 -15.54 22.35 -9.99
CA LEU A 135 -14.18 21.95 -10.31
C LEU A 135 -13.36 21.94 -9.02
N GLN A 136 -12.82 20.78 -8.67
CA GLN A 136 -12.03 20.56 -7.46
C GLN A 136 -10.61 20.14 -7.83
N PHE A 137 -9.63 20.75 -7.19
CA PHE A 137 -8.22 20.36 -7.26
C PHE A 137 -7.77 19.95 -5.86
N ASP A 138 -7.21 18.75 -5.70
CA ASP A 138 -6.79 18.26 -4.38
C ASP A 138 -5.44 18.85 -3.91
N GLY A 139 -4.66 19.41 -4.85
CA GLY A 139 -3.42 20.15 -4.60
C GLY A 139 -2.75 20.58 -5.90
N ILE A 140 -2.23 21.80 -5.92
CA ILE A 140 -1.49 22.37 -7.05
C ILE A 140 -0.32 23.14 -6.47
N PHE A 141 0.91 22.81 -6.86
CA PHE A 141 2.10 23.51 -6.38
C PHE A 141 2.62 24.48 -7.44
N ARG A 142 2.49 25.79 -7.28
CA ARG A 142 1.65 26.52 -6.30
C ARG A 142 1.10 27.79 -6.95
N ASN A 143 0.45 28.65 -6.15
CA ASN A 143 -0.06 29.95 -6.60
C ASN A 143 -0.83 29.85 -7.94
N ALA A 144 -1.78 28.91 -7.97
CA ALA A 144 -2.42 28.47 -9.18
C ALA A 144 -3.66 29.32 -9.47
N THR A 145 -3.70 29.96 -10.63
CA THR A 145 -4.83 30.75 -11.07
C THR A 145 -5.67 29.98 -12.10
N VAL A 146 -6.99 29.99 -11.93
CA VAL A 146 -7.91 29.14 -12.70
C VAL A 146 -8.95 29.95 -13.46
N TRP A 147 -9.18 29.56 -14.71
CA TRP A 147 -10.24 30.09 -15.56
C TRP A 147 -11.09 28.98 -16.18
N VAL A 148 -12.37 29.28 -16.41
CA VAL A 148 -13.25 28.47 -17.25
C VAL A 148 -13.89 29.37 -18.29
N ASN A 149 -13.75 29.01 -19.57
CA ASN A 149 -14.30 29.78 -20.70
C ASN A 149 -13.91 31.27 -20.68
N GLY A 150 -12.69 31.58 -20.23
CA GLY A 150 -12.17 32.94 -20.08
C GLY A 150 -12.62 33.68 -18.81
N PHE A 151 -13.50 33.09 -17.99
CA PHE A 151 -13.92 33.66 -16.70
C PHE A 151 -12.93 33.26 -15.60
N TYR A 152 -12.42 34.26 -14.89
CA TYR A 152 -11.57 34.06 -13.72
C TYR A 152 -12.37 33.48 -12.55
N LEU A 153 -11.89 32.38 -11.98
CA LEU A 153 -12.53 31.72 -10.84
C LEU A 153 -11.85 32.07 -9.52
N GLY A 154 -10.52 32.23 -9.54
CA GLY A 154 -9.73 32.51 -8.35
C GLY A 154 -8.28 32.07 -8.48
N THR A 155 -7.53 32.33 -7.42
CA THR A 155 -6.15 31.85 -7.23
C THR A 155 -6.10 31.03 -5.94
N ASN A 156 -5.43 29.88 -5.98
CA ASN A 156 -5.07 29.10 -4.80
C ASN A 156 -3.60 29.31 -4.50
N GLU A 157 -3.29 30.04 -3.44
CA GLU A 157 -1.90 30.37 -3.06
C GLU A 157 -1.16 29.15 -2.49
N SER A 158 -1.88 28.27 -1.79
CA SER A 158 -1.31 27.06 -1.17
C SER A 158 -0.76 26.08 -2.19
N GLY A 159 0.41 25.53 -1.89
CA GLY A 159 0.98 24.38 -2.58
C GLY A 159 0.37 23.04 -2.20
N TYR A 160 -0.43 22.95 -1.13
CA TYR A 160 -0.78 21.67 -0.50
C TYR A 160 -2.27 21.46 -0.29
N VAL A 161 -2.99 22.42 0.30
CA VAL A 161 -4.43 22.27 0.46
C VAL A 161 -5.13 22.67 -0.84
N GLY A 162 -5.94 21.75 -1.34
CA GLY A 162 -6.71 21.91 -2.57
C GLY A 162 -7.78 23.00 -2.49
N VAL A 163 -8.29 23.40 -3.65
CA VAL A 163 -9.34 24.42 -3.81
C VAL A 163 -10.49 23.88 -4.64
N THR A 164 -11.64 24.54 -4.55
CA THR A 164 -12.84 24.11 -5.23
C THR A 164 -13.65 25.32 -5.71
N TYR A 165 -14.10 25.29 -6.96
CA TYR A 165 -14.85 26.37 -7.61
C TYR A 165 -16.17 25.86 -8.16
N ASP A 166 -17.29 26.51 -7.85
CA ASP A 166 -18.55 26.29 -8.58
C ASP A 166 -18.42 26.90 -9.97
N ILE A 167 -18.58 26.09 -11.00
CA ILE A 167 -18.42 26.50 -12.40
C ILE A 167 -19.75 26.53 -13.16
N THR A 168 -20.87 26.28 -12.48
CA THR A 168 -22.19 26.05 -13.09
C THR A 168 -22.58 27.16 -14.07
N ASP A 169 -22.39 28.42 -13.68
CA ASP A 169 -22.83 29.59 -14.45
C ASP A 169 -21.94 29.91 -15.66
N TYR A 170 -20.73 29.33 -15.72
CA TYR A 170 -19.75 29.60 -16.79
C TYR A 170 -19.77 28.54 -17.89
N LEU A 171 -20.52 27.45 -17.70
CA LEU A 171 -20.55 26.31 -18.62
C LEU A 171 -21.46 26.57 -19.83
N ASN A 172 -20.94 26.20 -20.99
CA ASN A 172 -21.71 26.06 -22.22
C ASN A 172 -22.22 24.63 -22.35
N PHE A 173 -23.54 24.47 -22.42
CA PHE A 173 -24.17 23.19 -22.74
C PHE A 173 -24.17 22.96 -24.26
N LYS A 174 -23.85 21.74 -24.70
CA LYS A 174 -23.69 21.34 -26.14
C LYS A 174 -22.56 22.03 -26.90
N LYS A 175 -21.70 22.77 -26.23
CA LYS A 175 -20.48 23.33 -26.83
C LYS A 175 -19.29 22.94 -25.98
N GLU A 176 -18.13 23.03 -26.58
CA GLU A 176 -16.88 22.83 -25.88
C GLU A 176 -16.69 23.88 -24.79
N ASN A 177 -16.16 23.44 -23.66
CA ASN A 177 -15.73 24.24 -22.55
C ASN A 177 -14.22 24.09 -22.38
N VAL A 178 -13.56 25.14 -21.91
CA VAL A 178 -12.11 25.15 -21.70
C VAL A 178 -11.80 25.54 -20.26
N VAL A 179 -11.08 24.67 -19.55
CA VAL A 179 -10.42 25.00 -18.28
C VAL A 179 -8.99 25.42 -18.59
N VAL A 180 -8.53 26.49 -17.96
CA VAL A 180 -7.13 26.95 -18.02
C VAL A 180 -6.60 27.13 -16.61
N VAL A 181 -5.40 26.63 -16.34
CA VAL A 181 -4.70 26.80 -15.06
C VAL A 181 -3.30 27.33 -15.34
N ARG A 182 -2.94 28.47 -14.76
CA ARG A 182 -1.56 28.97 -14.71
C ARG A 182 -1.01 28.68 -13.33
N VAL A 183 0.08 27.90 -13.27
CA VAL A 183 0.75 27.50 -12.03
C VAL A 183 2.07 28.26 -11.93
N ASP A 184 2.32 28.88 -10.78
CA ASP A 184 3.50 29.71 -10.53
C ASP A 184 4.33 29.12 -9.38
N ALA A 185 5.39 28.41 -9.74
CA ALA A 185 6.33 27.79 -8.82
C ALA A 185 7.61 28.64 -8.64
N THR A 186 7.53 29.96 -8.89
CA THR A 186 8.70 30.86 -8.75
C THR A 186 9.15 31.03 -7.29
N GLN A 187 8.24 30.79 -6.34
CA GLN A 187 8.48 30.89 -4.89
C GLN A 187 8.29 29.54 -4.22
N TYR A 188 9.01 29.33 -3.12
CA TYR A 188 8.95 28.12 -2.30
C TYR A 188 8.01 28.32 -1.10
N GLU A 189 7.36 27.26 -0.60
CA GLU A 189 6.72 27.27 0.72
C GLU A 189 7.60 26.63 1.78
N GLY A 190 8.39 25.61 1.42
CA GLY A 190 9.17 24.76 2.31
C GLY A 190 10.69 24.90 2.15
N TRP A 191 11.40 23.92 2.72
CA TRP A 191 12.86 23.74 2.61
C TRP A 191 13.20 22.28 2.22
N PHE A 192 12.38 21.71 1.34
CA PHE A 192 12.42 20.33 0.88
C PHE A 192 11.84 20.29 -0.55
N TYR A 193 11.98 19.18 -1.27
CA TYR A 193 11.37 19.09 -2.60
C TYR A 193 9.82 19.11 -2.55
N GLU A 194 9.22 20.17 -3.12
CA GLU A 194 7.76 20.36 -3.11
C GLU A 194 7.10 19.81 -4.39
N GLY A 195 7.88 19.70 -5.47
CA GLY A 195 7.39 19.46 -6.84
C GLY A 195 6.86 20.73 -7.50
N ALA A 196 6.30 20.62 -8.70
CA ALA A 196 5.63 21.73 -9.38
C ALA A 196 4.55 21.26 -10.36
N GLY A 197 3.35 21.84 -10.28
CA GLY A 197 2.22 21.52 -11.15
C GLY A 197 0.97 21.01 -10.43
N ILE A 198 0.06 20.42 -11.20
CA ILE A 198 -1.17 19.80 -10.69
C ILE A 198 -0.80 18.38 -10.25
N TYR A 199 -0.12 18.27 -9.11
CA TYR A 199 0.49 17.02 -8.64
C TYR A 199 -0.45 16.15 -7.79
N ARG A 200 -1.73 16.54 -7.66
CA ARG A 200 -2.82 15.72 -7.08
C ARG A 200 -4.03 15.74 -8.01
N HIS A 201 -5.03 14.91 -7.71
CA HIS A 201 -6.20 14.73 -8.56
C HIS A 201 -7.00 16.00 -8.81
N VAL A 202 -7.66 16.01 -9.97
CA VAL A 202 -8.71 16.96 -10.34
C VAL A 202 -10.04 16.22 -10.46
N TRP A 203 -11.11 16.83 -9.96
CA TRP A 203 -12.45 16.28 -9.98
C TRP A 203 -13.45 17.27 -10.56
N LEU A 204 -14.39 16.76 -11.36
CA LEU A 204 -15.60 17.47 -11.75
C LEU A 204 -16.78 16.88 -10.98
N ASN A 205 -17.24 17.62 -9.97
CA ASN A 205 -18.35 17.24 -9.11
C ASN A 205 -19.67 17.72 -9.73
N LYS A 206 -20.59 16.80 -10.02
CA LYS A 206 -21.96 17.07 -10.46
C LYS A 206 -22.93 16.86 -9.31
N MET A 207 -23.76 17.86 -9.03
CA MET A 207 -24.64 17.89 -7.86
C MET A 207 -26.04 18.40 -8.21
N ASN A 208 -27.01 18.10 -7.33
CA ASN A 208 -28.32 18.74 -7.38
C ASN A 208 -28.24 20.16 -6.78
N ASN A 209 -29.12 21.08 -7.16
CA ASN A 209 -29.21 22.40 -6.49
C ASN A 209 -29.55 22.30 -4.99
N LEU A 210 -30.13 21.19 -4.54
CA LEU A 210 -30.30 20.86 -3.13
C LEU A 210 -29.36 19.70 -2.77
N HIS A 211 -28.22 20.01 -2.15
CA HIS A 211 -27.11 19.07 -1.89
C HIS A 211 -26.49 19.29 -0.51
N PHE A 212 -25.62 18.39 -0.07
CA PHE A 212 -24.82 18.64 1.14
C PHE A 212 -23.72 19.65 0.83
N ALA A 213 -23.45 20.57 1.77
CA ALA A 213 -22.33 21.49 1.68
C ALA A 213 -20.99 20.74 1.54
N ALA A 214 -19.98 21.35 0.91
CA ALA A 214 -18.63 20.80 0.89
C ALA A 214 -18.09 20.63 2.33
N GLY A 215 -17.63 19.42 2.67
CA GLY A 215 -17.26 19.07 4.06
C GLY A 215 -18.45 19.12 5.04
N GLY A 216 -19.69 19.18 4.54
CA GLY A 216 -20.90 19.41 5.32
C GLY A 216 -21.41 18.21 6.10
N VAL A 217 -20.83 17.01 5.91
CA VAL A 217 -21.14 15.80 6.66
C VAL A 217 -20.01 15.53 7.65
N PHE A 218 -20.31 15.57 8.95
CA PHE A 218 -19.36 15.26 10.01
C PHE A 218 -19.90 14.14 10.89
N ALA A 219 -19.11 13.07 11.05
CA ALA A 219 -19.48 11.92 11.83
C ALA A 219 -18.46 11.65 12.93
N TYR A 220 -18.95 11.51 14.17
CA TYR A 220 -18.13 11.17 15.32
C TYR A 220 -18.87 10.28 16.29
N SER A 221 -18.14 9.48 17.05
CA SER A 221 -18.70 8.46 17.93
C SER A 221 -18.38 8.69 19.39
N THR A 222 -19.34 8.35 20.24
CA THR A 222 -19.12 8.12 21.69
C THR A 222 -19.35 6.65 22.01
N MET A 223 -18.66 6.14 23.03
CA MET A 223 -18.76 4.74 23.46
C MET A 223 -19.29 4.65 24.89
N HIS A 224 -20.22 3.72 25.11
CA HIS A 224 -20.61 3.24 26.44
C HIS A 224 -20.61 1.71 26.39
N ASP A 225 -19.70 1.08 27.13
CA ASP A 225 -19.39 -0.35 27.03
C ASP A 225 -19.14 -0.79 25.58
N LYS A 226 -19.94 -1.72 25.05
CA LYS A 226 -19.88 -2.22 23.66
C LYS A 226 -20.82 -1.48 22.70
N ARG A 227 -21.51 -0.44 23.16
CA ARG A 227 -22.49 0.32 22.37
C ARG A 227 -21.85 1.63 21.89
N ALA A 228 -21.81 1.81 20.58
CA ALA A 228 -21.41 3.07 19.96
C ALA A 228 -22.64 3.91 19.63
N THR A 229 -22.58 5.22 19.92
CA THR A 229 -23.49 6.21 19.38
C THR A 229 -22.72 7.10 18.43
N ILE A 230 -23.06 7.03 17.14
CA ILE A 230 -22.50 7.85 16.08
C ILE A 230 -23.42 9.06 15.90
N THR A 231 -22.90 10.26 16.18
CA THR A 231 -23.56 11.52 15.83
C THR A 231 -23.17 11.88 14.42
N VAL A 232 -24.16 12.21 13.59
CA VAL A 232 -23.98 12.64 12.20
C VAL A 232 -24.56 14.03 12.07
N GLU A 233 -23.69 15.01 11.83
CA GLU A 233 -24.06 16.38 11.54
C GLU A 233 -24.04 16.58 10.02
N THR A 234 -25.15 17.06 9.46
CA THR A 234 -25.26 17.31 8.02
C THR A 234 -25.66 18.76 7.77
N THR A 235 -24.94 19.44 6.90
CA THR A 235 -25.30 20.76 6.38
C THR A 235 -25.82 20.61 4.95
N VAL A 236 -27.06 21.04 4.71
CA VAL A 236 -27.70 21.02 3.39
C VAL A 236 -27.78 22.45 2.85
N GLU A 237 -27.44 22.63 1.58
CA GLU A 237 -27.53 23.91 0.88
C GLU A 237 -28.65 23.88 -0.16
N ASN A 238 -29.47 24.93 -0.18
CA ASN A 238 -30.43 25.17 -1.25
C ASN A 238 -29.94 26.28 -2.17
N GLN A 239 -29.37 25.92 -3.30
CA GLN A 239 -28.94 26.85 -4.34
C GLN A 239 -29.96 26.92 -5.50
N ASN A 240 -31.20 26.50 -5.27
CA ASN A 240 -32.30 26.78 -6.18
C ASN A 240 -32.70 28.26 -6.07
N LEU A 241 -33.22 28.82 -7.16
CA LEU A 241 -33.87 30.14 -7.18
C LEU A 241 -35.28 30.14 -6.58
N SER A 242 -35.64 29.08 -5.85
CA SER A 242 -36.89 28.96 -5.10
C SER A 242 -36.64 28.24 -3.78
N ALA A 243 -37.53 28.45 -2.81
CA ALA A 243 -37.51 27.68 -1.58
C ALA A 243 -37.69 26.18 -1.87
N ALA A 244 -37.04 25.33 -1.08
CA ALA A 244 -37.08 23.89 -1.25
C ALA A 244 -37.36 23.18 0.08
N ASN A 245 -38.23 22.18 0.02
CA ASN A 245 -38.48 21.24 1.11
C ASN A 245 -37.83 19.90 0.78
N CYS A 246 -37.20 19.28 1.77
CA CYS A 246 -36.61 17.96 1.66
C CYS A 246 -36.68 17.20 2.99
N THR A 247 -36.32 15.92 2.94
CA THR A 247 -36.00 15.13 4.13
C THR A 247 -34.57 14.63 4.06
N VAL A 248 -33.93 14.45 5.22
CA VAL A 248 -32.57 13.93 5.35
C VAL A 248 -32.56 12.73 6.29
N PHE A 249 -31.85 11.68 5.90
CA PHE A 249 -31.52 10.56 6.77
C PHE A 249 -30.13 10.01 6.46
N SER A 250 -29.58 9.26 7.41
CA SER A 250 -28.30 8.59 7.26
C SER A 250 -28.41 7.13 7.65
N TYR A 251 -27.64 6.28 6.98
CA TYR A 251 -27.52 4.87 7.34
C TYR A 251 -26.07 4.42 7.28
N LEU A 252 -25.75 3.40 8.09
CA LEU A 252 -24.44 2.81 8.20
C LEU A 252 -24.45 1.43 7.56
N THR A 253 -23.40 1.09 6.80
CA THR A 253 -23.15 -0.29 6.34
C THR A 253 -21.85 -0.83 6.89
N ASP A 254 -21.74 -2.16 6.97
CA ASP A 254 -20.46 -2.83 7.11
C ASP A 254 -19.63 -2.74 5.81
N ARG A 255 -18.41 -3.29 5.84
CA ARG A 255 -17.51 -3.32 4.68
C ARG A 255 -18.04 -4.11 3.47
N ASN A 256 -19.00 -5.01 3.68
CA ASN A 256 -19.62 -5.81 2.62
C ASN A 256 -20.89 -5.15 2.07
N GLY A 257 -21.24 -3.95 2.54
CA GLY A 257 -22.42 -3.20 2.11
C GLY A 257 -23.72 -3.59 2.82
N LYS A 258 -23.67 -4.48 3.84
CA LYS A 258 -24.87 -4.81 4.63
C LYS A 258 -25.23 -3.63 5.52
N LYS A 259 -26.46 -3.12 5.40
CA LYS A 259 -27.00 -2.06 6.26
C LYS A 259 -27.08 -2.55 7.72
N ILE A 260 -26.46 -1.79 8.62
CA ILE A 260 -26.37 -2.09 10.06
C ILE A 260 -27.43 -1.32 10.85
N ALA A 261 -27.59 -0.03 10.57
CA ALA A 261 -28.53 0.85 11.25
C ALA A 261 -28.84 2.08 10.39
N GLU A 262 -29.96 2.76 10.67
CA GLU A 262 -30.38 3.98 9.99
C GLU A 262 -31.10 4.96 10.92
N THR A 263 -31.09 6.23 10.57
CA THR A 263 -31.82 7.29 11.30
C THR A 263 -33.23 7.47 10.74
N LYS A 264 -34.10 8.13 11.51
CA LYS A 264 -35.38 8.60 10.99
C LYS A 264 -35.15 9.74 10.01
N GLU A 265 -35.99 9.81 8.98
CA GLU A 265 -36.05 10.98 8.09
C GLU A 265 -36.47 12.23 8.87
N GLN A 266 -35.71 13.32 8.69
CA GLN A 266 -35.99 14.63 9.28
C GLN A 266 -36.28 15.63 8.18
N ALA A 267 -37.39 16.36 8.29
CA ALA A 267 -37.79 17.38 7.32
C ALA A 267 -36.98 18.67 7.48
N LEU A 268 -36.66 19.31 6.35
CA LEU A 268 -35.94 20.58 6.28
C LEU A 268 -36.56 21.45 5.19
N SER A 269 -36.86 22.71 5.54
CA SER A 269 -37.34 23.74 4.62
C SER A 269 -36.29 24.84 4.53
N LEU A 270 -35.79 25.08 3.32
CA LEU A 270 -34.74 26.06 3.06
C LEU A 270 -35.25 27.15 2.11
N GLY A 271 -35.01 28.41 2.47
CA GLY A 271 -35.20 29.55 1.57
C GLY A 271 -34.22 29.53 0.40
N ILE A 272 -34.32 30.53 -0.49
CA ILE A 272 -33.38 30.72 -1.60
C ILE A 272 -31.98 30.99 -1.03
N ASN A 273 -30.97 30.26 -1.52
CA ASN A 273 -29.57 30.35 -1.09
C ASN A 273 -29.36 30.16 0.43
N ALA A 274 -30.29 29.47 1.09
CA ALA A 274 -30.20 29.17 2.51
C ALA A 274 -29.49 27.83 2.76
N GLN A 275 -28.90 27.71 3.94
CA GLN A 275 -28.35 26.45 4.44
C GLN A 275 -29.08 26.01 5.72
N GLY A 276 -29.13 24.70 5.96
CA GLY A 276 -29.69 24.15 7.20
C GLY A 276 -28.84 23.01 7.74
N LYS A 277 -28.70 22.97 9.07
CA LYS A 277 -27.97 21.93 9.78
C LYS A 277 -28.94 20.97 10.46
N LEU A 278 -28.65 19.68 10.38
CA LEU A 278 -29.35 18.62 11.08
C LEU A 278 -28.35 17.77 11.87
N ILE A 279 -28.78 17.28 13.03
CA ILE A 279 -28.01 16.37 13.86
C ILE A 279 -28.83 15.10 14.04
N GLN A 280 -28.26 13.98 13.59
CA GLN A 280 -28.87 12.67 13.67
C GLN A 280 -27.97 11.72 14.48
N LYS A 281 -28.54 10.65 15.03
CA LYS A 281 -27.80 9.67 15.84
C LYS A 281 -28.08 8.26 15.35
N ILE A 282 -27.03 7.48 15.16
CA ILE A 282 -27.07 6.05 14.83
C ILE A 282 -26.49 5.29 16.03
N THR A 283 -27.21 4.27 16.51
CA THR A 283 -26.73 3.37 17.56
C THR A 283 -26.27 2.06 16.97
N VAL A 284 -25.04 1.64 17.29
CA VAL A 284 -24.47 0.35 16.89
C VAL A 284 -24.16 -0.45 18.14
N ASN A 285 -24.85 -1.59 18.31
CA ASN A 285 -24.54 -2.53 19.38
C ASN A 285 -23.39 -3.44 18.96
N ASN A 286 -22.45 -3.73 19.87
CA ASN A 286 -21.25 -4.51 19.60
C ASN A 286 -20.44 -3.96 18.42
N ALA A 287 -20.18 -2.65 18.44
CA ALA A 287 -19.39 -1.98 17.42
C ALA A 287 -17.99 -2.61 17.34
N ARG A 288 -17.54 -2.93 16.12
CA ARG A 288 -16.15 -3.33 15.85
C ARG A 288 -15.32 -2.05 15.76
N LEU A 289 -14.37 -1.91 16.67
CA LEU A 289 -13.59 -0.68 16.80
C LEU A 289 -12.51 -0.62 15.73
N TRP A 290 -12.22 0.59 15.26
CA TRP A 290 -11.01 0.88 14.53
C TRP A 290 -9.83 0.92 15.51
N SER A 291 -8.74 0.25 15.16
CA SER A 291 -7.49 0.18 15.93
C SER A 291 -6.29 0.05 14.98
N LEU A 292 -5.07 0.08 15.53
CA LEU A 292 -3.84 -0.10 14.77
C LEU A 292 -3.70 -1.53 14.20
N GLU A 293 -4.24 -2.52 14.92
CA GLU A 293 -4.18 -3.94 14.59
C GLU A 293 -5.44 -4.45 13.88
N ASP A 294 -6.59 -3.80 14.08
CA ASP A 294 -7.85 -4.06 13.37
C ASP A 294 -8.46 -2.74 12.88
N PRO A 295 -8.01 -2.21 11.73
CA PRO A 295 -8.48 -0.94 11.18
C PRO A 295 -9.86 -1.07 10.52
N TYR A 296 -10.89 -1.43 11.30
CA TYR A 296 -12.22 -1.68 10.75
C TYR A 296 -12.94 -0.39 10.34
N LEU A 297 -13.29 -0.28 9.06
CA LEU A 297 -14.04 0.85 8.50
C LEU A 297 -15.48 0.45 8.17
N TYR A 298 -16.41 1.31 8.60
CA TYR A 298 -17.81 1.32 8.17
C TYR A 298 -18.00 2.31 7.02
N LYS A 299 -19.14 2.22 6.34
CA LYS A 299 -19.57 3.23 5.36
C LYS A 299 -20.80 3.96 5.87
N LEU A 300 -20.68 5.26 6.06
CA LEU A 300 -21.80 6.15 6.34
C LEU A 300 -22.36 6.70 5.03
N VAL A 301 -23.67 6.60 4.85
CA VAL A 301 -24.36 7.15 3.69
C VAL A 301 -25.43 8.12 4.18
N SER A 302 -25.28 9.39 3.84
CA SER A 302 -26.27 10.45 4.12
C SER A 302 -27.04 10.76 2.85
N VAL A 303 -28.35 10.93 2.95
CA VAL A 303 -29.27 10.97 1.82
C VAL A 303 -30.22 12.16 1.97
N ILE A 304 -30.39 12.92 0.88
CA ILE A 304 -31.42 13.94 0.76
C ILE A 304 -32.52 13.41 -0.16
N LYS A 305 -33.77 13.48 0.32
CA LYS A 305 -34.97 13.16 -0.46
C LYS A 305 -35.83 14.39 -0.70
N ARG A 306 -36.44 14.45 -1.88
CA ARG A 306 -37.50 15.43 -2.21
C ARG A 306 -38.68 14.67 -2.80
N ASN A 307 -39.87 14.87 -2.23
CA ASN A 307 -41.10 14.19 -2.63
C ASN A 307 -40.97 12.64 -2.64
N GLY A 308 -40.27 12.08 -1.65
CA GLY A 308 -40.02 10.63 -1.53
C GLY A 308 -38.85 10.10 -2.37
N THR A 309 -38.31 10.91 -3.28
CA THR A 309 -37.26 10.50 -4.21
C THR A 309 -35.88 10.96 -3.76
N ILE A 310 -34.87 10.09 -3.85
CA ILE A 310 -33.48 10.45 -3.54
C ILE A 310 -32.95 11.40 -4.60
N ILE A 311 -32.49 12.58 -4.18
CA ILE A 311 -31.94 13.60 -5.09
C ILE A 311 -30.46 13.86 -4.85
N HIS A 312 -29.91 13.44 -3.71
CA HIS A 312 -28.50 13.63 -3.41
C HIS A 312 -28.04 12.61 -2.34
N THR A 313 -26.78 12.21 -2.39
CA THR A 313 -26.20 11.22 -1.47
C THR A 313 -24.72 11.52 -1.26
N ASN A 314 -24.28 11.57 -0.01
CA ASN A 314 -22.86 11.64 0.37
C ASN A 314 -22.43 10.33 1.02
N LYS A 315 -21.22 9.86 0.74
CA LYS A 315 -20.67 8.59 1.24
C LYS A 315 -19.33 8.84 1.91
N GLU A 316 -19.22 8.50 3.19
CA GLU A 316 -17.99 8.64 3.98
C GLU A 316 -17.55 7.27 4.51
N ARG A 317 -16.23 7.01 4.53
CA ARG A 317 -15.68 5.93 5.33
C ARG A 317 -15.42 6.46 6.73
N ILE A 318 -15.85 5.70 7.74
CA ILE A 318 -15.67 6.10 9.15
C ILE A 318 -15.18 4.93 9.99
N GLY A 319 -14.40 5.22 11.03
CA GLY A 319 -13.99 4.26 12.04
C GLY A 319 -14.53 4.67 13.42
N ILE A 320 -14.96 3.69 14.21
CA ILE A 320 -15.44 3.89 15.58
C ILE A 320 -14.26 3.65 16.52
N ARG A 321 -13.82 4.67 17.24
CA ARG A 321 -12.73 4.56 18.22
C ARG A 321 -12.83 5.62 19.29
N THR A 322 -12.13 5.43 20.41
CA THR A 322 -11.95 6.46 21.44
C THR A 322 -10.48 6.81 21.60
N ILE A 323 -10.21 8.09 21.85
CA ILE A 323 -8.87 8.62 22.12
C ILE A 323 -8.91 9.32 23.47
N LYS A 324 -7.89 9.07 24.30
CA LYS A 324 -7.61 9.86 25.50
C LYS A 324 -6.13 10.21 25.52
N ILE A 325 -5.83 11.48 25.78
CA ILE A 325 -4.48 11.98 26.03
C ILE A 325 -4.41 12.39 27.49
N ASP A 326 -3.47 11.83 28.24
CA ASP A 326 -3.26 12.08 29.65
C ASP A 326 -1.83 12.58 29.89
N ALA A 327 -1.67 13.65 30.65
CA ALA A 327 -0.35 14.26 30.85
C ALA A 327 0.61 13.39 31.67
N LYS A 328 0.10 12.41 32.42
CA LYS A 328 0.90 11.52 33.28
C LYS A 328 0.95 10.11 32.74
N GLU A 329 -0.18 9.61 32.28
CA GLU A 329 -0.34 8.19 31.90
C GLU A 329 -0.26 7.95 30.39
N GLY A 330 -0.08 8.98 29.56
CA GLY A 330 0.21 8.80 28.15
C GLY A 330 -1.00 8.83 27.22
N PHE A 331 -0.87 8.18 26.07
CA PHE A 331 -1.89 8.14 25.02
C PHE A 331 -2.66 6.81 25.07
N PHE A 332 -3.98 6.87 24.91
CA PHE A 332 -4.85 5.71 24.92
C PHE A 332 -5.72 5.67 23.67
N LEU A 333 -5.72 4.52 23.00
CA LEU A 333 -6.63 4.18 21.91
C LEU A 333 -7.55 3.06 22.37
N ASN A 334 -8.86 3.27 22.36
CA ASN A 334 -9.85 2.29 22.82
C ASN A 334 -9.60 1.81 24.26
N GLY A 335 -9.05 2.68 25.12
CA GLY A 335 -8.70 2.36 26.51
C GLY A 335 -7.39 1.59 26.69
N LYS A 336 -6.72 1.17 25.61
CA LYS A 336 -5.39 0.56 25.63
C LYS A 336 -4.33 1.66 25.60
N HIS A 337 -3.38 1.65 26.54
CA HIS A 337 -2.21 2.52 26.49
C HIS A 337 -1.38 2.19 25.23
N VAL A 338 -1.03 3.22 24.46
CA VAL A 338 -0.28 3.10 23.21
C VAL A 338 0.82 4.16 23.22
N LYS A 339 2.07 3.72 23.05
CA LYS A 339 3.19 4.61 22.78
C LYS A 339 3.13 5.03 21.31
N LEU A 340 3.31 6.32 21.03
CA LEU A 340 3.37 6.83 19.66
C LEU A 340 4.78 6.57 19.09
N LEU A 341 4.84 5.65 18.14
CA LEU A 341 6.05 5.19 17.44
C LEU A 341 5.96 5.76 16.03
N GLY A 342 6.26 7.05 15.90
CA GLY A 342 5.91 7.82 14.73
C GLY A 342 7.05 8.07 13.77
N THR A 343 6.73 8.41 12.53
CA THR A 343 7.68 8.95 11.54
C THR A 343 7.18 10.26 10.93
N ASN A 344 8.09 11.23 10.75
CA ASN A 344 7.89 12.38 9.88
C ASN A 344 8.16 11.94 8.44
N ASN A 345 7.32 12.36 7.49
CA ASN A 345 7.55 12.04 6.07
C ASN A 345 7.05 13.16 5.16
N HIS A 346 7.87 13.47 4.16
CA HIS A 346 7.49 14.28 3.01
C HIS A 346 6.72 13.46 1.96
N GLN A 347 6.11 14.13 0.99
CA GLN A 347 5.18 13.50 0.05
C GLN A 347 5.84 12.77 -1.12
N ASP A 348 7.12 13.03 -1.45
CA ASP A 348 7.74 12.50 -2.66
C ASP A 348 8.17 11.02 -2.58
N HIS A 349 8.38 10.44 -3.76
CA HIS A 349 8.92 9.09 -3.93
C HIS A 349 9.85 9.04 -5.15
N ALA A 350 10.82 8.13 -5.13
CA ALA A 350 11.82 8.00 -6.19
C ALA A 350 11.17 7.85 -7.58
N GLY A 351 11.72 8.54 -8.58
CA GLY A 351 11.20 8.55 -9.94
C GLY A 351 9.99 9.46 -10.18
N LEU A 352 9.12 9.68 -9.19
CA LEU A 352 7.82 10.33 -9.39
C LEU A 352 7.72 11.77 -8.86
N GLY A 353 8.64 12.16 -7.98
CA GLY A 353 8.51 13.43 -7.28
C GLY A 353 7.24 13.40 -6.43
N SER A 354 6.43 14.46 -6.47
CA SER A 354 5.22 14.59 -5.64
C SER A 354 3.95 14.00 -6.27
N ALA A 355 3.97 13.62 -7.56
CA ALA A 355 2.81 13.11 -8.30
C ALA A 355 2.64 11.59 -8.15
N LEU A 356 2.38 11.13 -6.93
CA LEU A 356 2.28 9.70 -6.61
C LEU A 356 0.91 9.12 -7.05
N PRO A 357 0.88 7.96 -7.74
CA PRO A 357 -0.32 7.13 -7.83
C PRO A 357 -0.83 6.71 -6.44
N ASP A 358 -2.13 6.55 -6.30
CA ASP A 358 -2.80 6.21 -5.03
C ASP A 358 -2.18 4.99 -4.35
N TYR A 359 -1.85 3.96 -5.13
CA TYR A 359 -1.26 2.72 -4.64
C TYR A 359 0.06 2.94 -3.88
N LEU A 360 0.85 3.94 -4.28
CA LEU A 360 2.13 4.24 -3.61
C LEU A 360 1.94 4.76 -2.19
N GLN A 361 0.78 5.34 -1.87
CA GLN A 361 0.47 5.69 -0.48
C GLN A 361 0.36 4.42 0.38
N TYR A 362 -0.33 3.38 -0.11
CA TYR A 362 -0.46 2.11 0.59
C TYR A 362 0.89 1.38 0.71
N TYR A 363 1.68 1.38 -0.35
CA TYR A 363 3.04 0.83 -0.34
C TYR A 363 3.90 1.46 0.76
N ARG A 364 4.00 2.80 0.77
CA ARG A 364 4.82 3.54 1.75
C ARG A 364 4.36 3.35 3.18
N ILE A 365 3.04 3.38 3.44
CA ILE A 365 2.50 3.13 4.78
C ILE A 365 2.77 1.69 5.23
N ARG A 366 2.69 0.70 4.34
CA ARG A 366 3.02 -0.69 4.68
C ARG A 366 4.50 -0.83 5.07
N LEU A 367 5.42 -0.23 4.33
CA LEU A 367 6.85 -0.22 4.71
C LEU A 367 7.08 0.36 6.12
N LEU A 368 6.44 1.49 6.44
CA LEU A 368 6.53 2.10 7.77
C LEU A 368 5.95 1.18 8.86
N LYS A 369 4.84 0.49 8.59
CA LYS A 369 4.27 -0.48 9.53
C LYS A 369 5.19 -1.68 9.74
N ASN A 370 5.83 -2.19 8.70
CA ASN A 370 6.78 -3.32 8.81
C ASN A 370 7.97 -2.97 9.72
N MET A 371 8.39 -1.69 9.75
CA MET A 371 9.39 -1.19 10.70
C MET A 371 8.89 -1.17 12.15
N GLY A 372 7.58 -1.12 12.36
CA GLY A 372 6.95 -0.92 13.67
C GLY A 372 6.36 0.47 13.90
N SER A 373 6.32 1.33 12.88
CA SER A 373 5.63 2.62 12.99
C SER A 373 4.13 2.43 13.19
N ASN A 374 3.56 3.20 14.11
CA ASN A 374 2.12 3.26 14.36
C ASN A 374 1.52 4.67 14.24
N ALA A 375 2.36 5.67 13.96
CA ALA A 375 1.94 7.03 13.72
C ALA A 375 2.72 7.70 12.56
N TYR A 376 2.05 8.61 11.87
CA TYR A 376 2.58 9.38 10.74
C TYR A 376 2.36 10.87 11.00
N ARG A 377 3.38 11.70 10.80
CA ARG A 377 3.24 13.16 10.76
C ARG A 377 3.44 13.65 9.33
N ALA A 378 2.45 14.40 8.83
CA ALA A 378 2.47 15.00 7.49
C ALA A 378 3.35 16.25 7.45
N SER A 379 4.65 16.05 7.57
CA SER A 379 5.64 17.11 7.72
C SER A 379 5.99 17.75 6.37
N HIS A 380 5.76 19.04 6.11
CA HIS A 380 4.98 20.01 6.91
C HIS A 380 3.83 20.56 6.07
N HIS A 381 2.86 19.71 5.75
CA HIS A 381 1.84 20.05 4.77
C HIS A 381 0.53 19.29 4.94
N ALA A 382 -0.54 19.86 4.36
CA ALA A 382 -1.80 19.16 4.17
C ALA A 382 -1.55 17.87 3.35
N PRO A 383 -1.89 16.68 3.87
CA PRO A 383 -1.69 15.42 3.15
C PRO A 383 -2.68 15.32 1.98
N THR A 384 -2.42 14.39 1.05
CA THR A 384 -3.41 14.03 0.02
C THR A 384 -4.48 13.12 0.64
N PRO A 385 -5.75 13.15 0.20
CA PRO A 385 -6.81 12.27 0.72
C PRO A 385 -6.43 10.78 0.66
N GLU A 386 -5.71 10.37 -0.39
CA GLU A 386 -5.30 8.98 -0.65
C GLU A 386 -4.31 8.47 0.43
N LEU A 387 -3.50 9.35 1.02
CA LEU A 387 -2.62 9.02 2.14
C LEU A 387 -3.44 8.74 3.42
N LEU A 388 -4.45 9.56 3.71
CA LEU A 388 -5.33 9.34 4.85
C LEU A 388 -6.17 8.08 4.66
N ASP A 389 -6.59 7.82 3.42
CA ASP A 389 -7.26 6.58 3.03
C ASP A 389 -6.38 5.33 3.26
N ALA A 390 -5.09 5.41 2.95
CA ALA A 390 -4.12 4.35 3.24
C ALA A 390 -3.93 4.17 4.75
N CYS A 391 -3.74 5.26 5.51
CA CYS A 391 -3.60 5.24 6.96
C CYS A 391 -4.83 4.67 7.67
N ASP A 392 -6.03 5.05 7.23
CA ASP A 392 -7.30 4.52 7.74
C ASP A 392 -7.43 3.03 7.51
N SER A 393 -7.05 2.56 6.32
CA SER A 393 -7.22 1.16 5.90
C SER A 393 -6.16 0.23 6.49
N LEU A 394 -4.94 0.76 6.72
CA LEU A 394 -3.81 -0.01 7.24
C LEU A 394 -3.65 0.13 8.76
N GLY A 395 -4.32 1.09 9.41
CA GLY A 395 -4.22 1.29 10.86
C GLY A 395 -2.94 2.04 11.24
N MET A 396 -2.86 3.31 10.85
CA MET A 396 -1.79 4.26 11.14
C MET A 396 -2.42 5.54 11.70
N LEU A 397 -1.99 6.02 12.87
CA LEU A 397 -2.45 7.30 13.41
C LEU A 397 -1.82 8.46 12.64
N VAL A 398 -2.55 9.55 12.40
CA VAL A 398 -2.03 10.71 11.65
C VAL A 398 -2.09 11.99 12.48
N MET A 399 -0.93 12.63 12.64
CA MET A 399 -0.81 14.04 13.00
C MET A 399 -0.86 14.84 11.69
N ASN A 400 -2.01 15.46 11.45
CA ASN A 400 -2.28 16.19 10.21
C ASN A 400 -1.91 17.66 10.39
N GLU A 401 -1.10 18.21 9.49
CA GLU A 401 -0.38 19.46 9.73
C GLU A 401 -0.71 20.55 8.70
N GLN A 402 -0.89 21.77 9.20
CA GLN A 402 -0.91 22.97 8.38
C GLN A 402 0.51 23.53 8.19
N ARG A 403 0.81 24.04 6.99
CA ARG A 403 2.16 24.48 6.61
C ARG A 403 2.70 25.65 7.45
N LEU A 404 1.92 26.73 7.65
CA LEU A 404 2.37 27.94 8.36
C LEU A 404 1.44 28.34 9.52
N LEU A 405 2.03 28.84 10.59
CA LEU A 405 1.31 29.42 11.74
C LEU A 405 0.86 30.85 11.41
N ASN A 406 -0.30 30.99 10.78
CA ASN A 406 -0.82 32.30 10.36
C ASN A 406 -2.35 32.37 10.46
N SER A 407 -2.88 33.48 10.97
CA SER A 407 -4.31 33.70 11.17
C SER A 407 -4.91 34.75 10.21
N SER A 408 -4.22 35.09 9.12
CA SER A 408 -4.82 35.91 8.05
C SER A 408 -5.98 35.16 7.39
N PRO A 409 -6.88 35.86 6.67
CA PRO A 409 -8.01 35.21 6.00
C PRO A 409 -7.61 34.04 5.10
N GLU A 410 -6.50 34.15 4.35
CA GLU A 410 -5.99 33.09 3.47
C GLU A 410 -5.60 31.83 4.26
N TYR A 411 -4.73 31.94 5.27
CA TYR A 411 -4.28 30.77 6.04
C TYR A 411 -5.36 30.19 6.96
N MET A 412 -6.29 31.03 7.43
CA MET A 412 -7.46 30.57 8.18
C MET A 412 -8.43 29.79 7.29
N ASP A 413 -8.59 30.20 6.03
CA ASP A 413 -9.36 29.45 5.04
C ASP A 413 -8.68 28.12 4.69
N GLN A 414 -7.37 28.11 4.45
CA GLN A 414 -6.59 26.89 4.24
C GLN A 414 -6.76 25.88 5.38
N PHE A 415 -6.61 26.35 6.64
CA PHE A 415 -6.81 25.50 7.81
C PHE A 415 -8.26 25.00 7.96
N THR A 416 -9.24 25.84 7.59
CA THR A 416 -10.66 25.46 7.55
C THR A 416 -10.91 24.35 6.53
N ARG A 417 -10.39 24.51 5.30
CA ARG A 417 -10.48 23.50 4.23
C ARG A 417 -9.84 22.18 4.65
N LEU A 418 -8.65 22.24 5.27
CA LEU A 418 -7.95 21.06 5.79
C LEU A 418 -8.82 20.27 6.78
N ILE A 419 -9.31 20.92 7.84
CA ILE A 419 -10.11 20.23 8.87
C ILE A 419 -11.41 19.70 8.29
N LEU A 420 -12.13 20.50 7.49
CA LEU A 420 -13.42 20.09 6.93
C LEU A 420 -13.30 18.88 6.01
N ARG A 421 -12.22 18.80 5.22
CA ARG A 421 -11.91 17.65 4.37
C ARG A 421 -11.60 16.41 5.22
N ASP A 422 -10.80 16.58 6.27
CA ASP A 422 -10.12 15.44 6.89
C ASP A 422 -10.76 14.92 8.20
N ARG A 423 -11.68 15.67 8.83
CA ARG A 423 -12.21 15.36 10.17
C ARG A 423 -12.97 14.03 10.30
N ASN A 424 -13.38 13.41 9.20
CA ASN A 424 -14.04 12.10 9.21
C ASN A 424 -13.05 10.92 9.22
N HIS A 425 -11.78 11.12 8.88
CA HIS A 425 -10.78 10.04 8.86
C HIS A 425 -10.50 9.54 10.29
N PRO A 426 -10.71 8.24 10.58
CA PRO A 426 -10.42 7.69 11.89
C PRO A 426 -8.94 7.74 12.28
N SER A 427 -8.02 7.67 11.31
CA SER A 427 -6.57 7.75 11.51
C SER A 427 -6.13 9.09 12.10
N VAL A 428 -6.71 10.20 11.64
CA VAL A 428 -6.38 11.53 12.18
C VAL A 428 -6.72 11.53 13.66
N PHE A 429 -5.76 11.89 14.50
CA PHE A 429 -5.92 11.96 15.96
C PHE A 429 -5.57 13.32 16.53
N MET A 430 -4.83 14.14 15.77
CA MET A 430 -4.31 15.44 16.20
C MET A 430 -4.09 16.37 15.01
N TRP A 431 -4.32 17.67 15.22
CA TRP A 431 -4.10 18.72 14.22
C TRP A 431 -2.87 19.57 14.61
N SER A 432 -1.83 19.58 13.79
CA SER A 432 -0.69 20.47 13.99
C SER A 432 -0.92 21.82 13.31
N ILE A 433 -0.75 22.90 14.07
CA ILE A 433 -1.03 24.28 13.62
C ILE A 433 0.21 25.00 13.04
N GLY A 434 1.35 24.32 12.98
CA GLY A 434 2.61 24.84 12.43
C GLY A 434 3.84 24.16 13.01
N ASN A 435 4.99 24.46 12.41
CA ASN A 435 6.30 23.88 12.74
C ASN A 435 7.39 24.97 12.79
N GLU A 436 8.17 25.03 13.88
CA GLU A 436 9.45 25.79 13.98
C GLU A 436 9.41 27.24 13.49
N GLU A 437 8.40 27.98 13.93
CA GLU A 437 8.18 29.40 13.58
C GLU A 437 9.02 30.29 14.50
N GLY A 438 10.34 30.14 14.39
CA GLY A 438 11.36 30.71 15.29
C GLY A 438 11.20 32.19 15.60
N TRP A 439 10.68 32.97 14.65
CA TRP A 439 10.49 34.42 14.79
C TRP A 439 9.34 34.81 15.73
N ILE A 440 8.35 33.94 15.92
CA ILE A 440 7.11 34.29 16.64
C ILE A 440 6.74 33.31 17.75
N GLN A 441 7.28 32.09 17.76
CA GLN A 441 6.84 31.01 18.65
C GLN A 441 6.94 31.30 20.15
N THR A 442 7.86 32.17 20.58
CA THR A 442 8.04 32.58 21.99
C THR A 442 7.36 33.92 22.34
N THR A 443 6.67 34.53 21.38
CA THR A 443 6.14 35.90 21.49
C THR A 443 4.63 35.93 21.77
N SER A 444 4.14 37.08 22.24
CA SER A 444 2.69 37.29 22.37
C SER A 444 1.95 37.30 21.02
N VAL A 445 2.65 37.58 19.90
CA VAL A 445 2.09 37.50 18.55
C VAL A 445 1.79 36.05 18.19
N GLY A 446 2.78 35.16 18.31
CA GLY A 446 2.60 33.73 18.07
C GLY A 446 1.50 33.13 18.95
N LYS A 447 1.46 33.51 20.24
CA LYS A 447 0.38 33.11 21.16
C LYS A 447 -1.02 33.46 20.63
N ARG A 448 -1.25 34.69 20.16
CA ARG A 448 -2.57 35.14 19.64
C ARG A 448 -2.96 34.43 18.35
N ILE A 449 -1.99 34.19 17.45
CA ILE A 449 -2.22 33.44 16.21
C ILE A 449 -2.64 32.01 16.55
N ALA A 450 -1.90 31.35 17.45
CA ALA A 450 -2.22 30.01 17.90
C ALA A 450 -3.62 29.94 18.54
N GLN A 451 -3.98 30.88 19.42
CA GLN A 451 -5.33 30.94 19.99
C GLN A 451 -6.43 31.02 18.93
N SER A 452 -6.22 31.79 17.86
CA SER A 452 -7.17 31.90 16.74
C SER A 452 -7.35 30.56 16.03
N LEU A 453 -6.25 29.86 15.72
CA LEU A 453 -6.30 28.55 15.07
C LEU A 453 -6.90 27.48 15.99
N LEU A 454 -6.55 27.46 17.27
CA LEU A 454 -7.15 26.55 18.27
C LEU A 454 -8.67 26.78 18.41
N ALA A 455 -9.11 28.04 18.40
CA ALA A 455 -10.54 28.36 18.41
C ALA A 455 -11.24 27.84 17.14
N LYS A 456 -10.62 28.02 15.97
CA LYS A 456 -11.16 27.52 14.69
C LYS A 456 -11.21 26.00 14.65
N GLN A 457 -10.18 25.32 15.14
CA GLN A 457 -10.17 23.87 15.26
C GLN A 457 -11.32 23.38 16.15
N LYS A 458 -11.53 23.98 17.32
CA LYS A 458 -12.63 23.62 18.22
C LYS A 458 -14.01 23.87 17.62
N GLU A 459 -14.16 24.91 16.79
CA GLU A 459 -15.38 25.19 16.04
C GLU A 459 -15.69 24.08 15.02
N LEU A 460 -14.68 23.59 14.30
CA LEU A 460 -14.84 22.67 13.17
C LEU A 460 -14.75 21.19 13.55
N ASP A 461 -13.93 20.82 14.52
CA ASP A 461 -13.75 19.45 15.00
C ASP A 461 -13.43 19.44 16.50
N PRO A 462 -14.43 19.49 17.39
CA PRO A 462 -14.20 19.43 18.83
C PRO A 462 -13.77 18.04 19.33
N THR A 463 -13.66 17.03 18.46
CA THR A 463 -13.42 15.63 18.84
C THR A 463 -11.95 15.25 18.91
N ARG A 464 -11.08 16.13 18.40
CA ARG A 464 -9.62 16.01 18.42
C ARG A 464 -9.00 17.26 19.05
N THR A 465 -7.73 17.15 19.42
CA THR A 465 -6.96 18.29 19.91
C THR A 465 -5.99 18.80 18.86
N SER A 466 -5.48 20.01 19.08
CA SER A 466 -4.37 20.58 18.33
C SER A 466 -3.05 20.57 19.09
N ILE A 467 -1.96 20.75 18.34
CA ILE A 467 -0.58 20.86 18.81
C ILE A 467 0.19 21.89 17.98
N TYR A 468 1.29 22.39 18.52
CA TYR A 468 2.34 23.10 17.79
C TYR A 468 3.69 22.38 17.98
N ALA A 469 4.42 22.18 16.88
CA ALA A 469 5.75 21.56 16.89
C ALA A 469 6.84 22.64 17.07
N ALA A 470 7.57 22.60 18.20
CA ALA A 470 8.52 23.64 18.56
C ALA A 470 9.92 23.08 18.86
N ASP A 471 10.95 23.68 18.29
CA ASP A 471 12.39 23.39 18.46
C ASP A 471 13.00 23.98 19.75
N LEU A 472 12.17 24.11 20.79
CA LEU A 472 12.53 24.70 22.08
C LEU A 472 12.67 23.61 23.16
N ALA A 473 13.63 23.81 24.07
CA ALA A 473 13.80 22.96 25.26
C ALA A 473 12.73 23.31 26.33
N ASN A 474 13.15 23.64 27.56
CA ASN A 474 12.25 24.00 28.64
C ASN A 474 11.77 25.47 28.53
N VAL A 475 10.93 25.78 27.54
CA VAL A 475 10.39 27.14 27.29
C VAL A 475 8.87 27.12 27.24
N PHE A 476 8.23 27.79 28.20
CA PHE A 476 6.77 27.88 28.30
C PHE A 476 6.14 29.02 27.49
N ASN A 477 6.82 30.16 27.38
CA ASN A 477 6.24 31.39 26.83
C ASN A 477 5.83 31.29 25.35
N GLY A 478 4.85 32.10 24.94
CA GLY A 478 4.39 32.21 23.55
C GLY A 478 3.33 31.17 23.19
N VAL A 479 3.56 30.44 22.09
CA VAL A 479 2.63 29.41 21.58
C VAL A 479 2.45 28.26 22.57
N ASN A 480 3.52 27.90 23.29
CA ASN A 480 3.51 26.80 24.27
C ASN A 480 2.58 27.07 25.46
N GLU A 481 2.26 28.33 25.78
CA GLU A 481 1.33 28.68 26.85
C GLU A 481 -0.12 28.27 26.55
N VAL A 482 -0.46 28.16 25.26
CA VAL A 482 -1.83 27.93 24.80
C VAL A 482 -2.01 26.60 24.06
N SER A 483 -0.91 25.99 23.61
CA SER A 483 -0.95 24.67 22.95
C SER A 483 -1.47 23.61 23.94
N PRO A 484 -2.55 22.88 23.62
CA PRO A 484 -3.10 21.86 24.51
C PRO A 484 -2.13 20.71 24.82
N VAL A 485 -1.23 20.41 23.89
CA VAL A 485 -0.16 19.42 24.01
C VAL A 485 1.15 20.11 23.66
N ARG A 486 2.22 19.84 24.42
CA ARG A 486 3.56 20.37 24.15
C ARG A 486 4.28 19.46 23.14
N GLY A 487 4.66 20.01 21.99
CA GLY A 487 5.43 19.32 20.94
C GLY A 487 6.91 19.68 20.95
N PHE A 488 7.80 18.71 21.14
CA PHE A 488 9.24 18.90 21.07
C PHE A 488 9.81 18.47 19.72
N ASN A 489 10.42 19.40 19.00
CA ASN A 489 11.38 19.05 17.96
C ASN A 489 12.75 18.98 18.60
N TYR A 490 13.38 17.81 18.51
CA TYR A 490 14.66 17.47 19.13
C TYR A 490 14.63 17.75 20.63
N ARG A 491 15.67 18.40 21.16
CA ARG A 491 15.73 18.96 22.52
C ARG A 491 15.29 17.97 23.62
N GLN A 492 15.55 16.67 23.40
CA GLN A 492 15.15 15.56 24.26
C GLN A 492 15.63 15.72 25.71
N TYR A 493 16.77 16.40 25.89
CA TYR A 493 17.33 16.73 27.20
C TYR A 493 16.44 17.66 28.05
N GLY A 494 15.60 18.49 27.42
CA GLY A 494 14.72 19.44 28.12
C GLY A 494 13.34 18.87 28.49
N VAL A 495 12.99 17.67 28.01
CA VAL A 495 11.64 17.11 28.15
C VAL A 495 11.28 16.82 29.62
N ALA A 496 12.19 16.21 30.37
CA ALA A 496 11.95 15.87 31.77
C ALA A 496 11.81 17.13 32.66
N ASP A 497 12.66 18.14 32.42
CA ASP A 497 12.60 19.42 33.13
C ASP A 497 11.29 20.15 32.84
N TYR A 498 10.87 20.19 31.57
CA TYR A 498 9.59 20.80 31.20
C TYR A 498 8.41 20.09 31.85
N HIS A 499 8.40 18.74 31.87
CA HIS A 499 7.32 18.00 32.51
C HIS A 499 7.25 18.28 34.01
N ARG A 500 8.40 18.37 34.70
CA ARG A 500 8.46 18.74 36.13
C ARG A 500 7.81 20.11 36.37
N ASP A 501 8.10 21.06 35.49
CA ASP A 501 7.65 22.45 35.63
C ASP A 501 6.19 22.64 35.15
N HIS A 502 5.71 21.78 34.24
CA HIS A 502 4.38 21.83 33.62
C HIS A 502 3.67 20.44 33.60
N PRO A 503 3.41 19.81 34.76
CA PRO A 503 3.02 18.39 34.85
C PRO A 503 1.61 18.07 34.35
N THR A 504 0.82 19.09 34.02
CA THR A 504 -0.55 18.95 33.53
C THR A 504 -0.67 19.07 32.01
N GLN A 505 0.40 19.47 31.32
CA GLN A 505 0.44 19.57 29.86
C GLN A 505 1.06 18.30 29.28
N PRO A 506 0.32 17.51 28.46
CA PRO A 506 0.87 16.32 27.82
C PRO A 506 2.02 16.65 26.88
N ILE A 507 2.99 15.74 26.74
CA ILE A 507 4.23 15.98 25.98
C ILE A 507 4.45 14.91 24.92
N ILE A 508 4.77 15.34 23.70
CA ILE A 508 5.10 14.46 22.57
C ILE A 508 6.33 14.99 21.84
N GLY A 509 7.16 14.07 21.31
CA GLY A 509 8.25 14.43 20.40
C GLY A 509 7.71 14.59 18.99
N THR A 510 7.56 15.81 18.49
CA THR A 510 7.06 16.10 17.14
C THR A 510 8.12 15.88 16.05
N GLU A 511 9.41 16.01 16.39
CA GLU A 511 10.55 15.55 15.60
C GLU A 511 11.64 15.03 16.52
N MET A 512 12.11 13.81 16.30
CA MET A 512 13.13 13.18 17.14
C MET A 512 14.17 12.46 16.29
N GLY A 513 15.32 12.14 16.86
CA GLY A 513 16.41 11.53 16.08
C GLY A 513 17.01 12.54 15.09
N SER A 514 16.88 12.29 13.79
CA SER A 514 17.64 12.92 12.69
C SER A 514 19.07 12.39 12.53
N THR A 515 19.25 11.09 12.76
CA THR A 515 20.48 10.40 12.38
C THR A 515 20.64 10.45 10.86
N VAL A 516 21.85 10.73 10.36
CA VAL A 516 22.15 10.75 8.92
C VAL A 516 22.93 9.50 8.52
N THR A 517 22.40 8.75 7.55
CA THR A 517 22.96 7.47 7.08
C THR A 517 22.81 7.30 5.56
N THR A 518 23.75 6.63 4.89
CA THR A 518 23.65 6.26 3.47
C THR A 518 23.64 4.73 3.34
N ARG A 519 22.58 4.16 2.76
CA ARG A 519 22.35 2.70 2.72
C ARG A 519 23.59 1.92 2.28
N GLY A 520 24.06 1.00 3.12
CA GLY A 520 25.17 0.07 2.78
C GLY A 520 26.57 0.68 2.78
N ILE A 521 26.72 1.95 3.17
CA ILE A 521 28.03 2.61 3.28
C ILE A 521 28.51 2.53 4.72
N TYR A 522 29.77 2.17 4.98
CA TYR A 522 30.30 2.06 6.37
C TYR A 522 31.57 2.86 6.61
N GLN A 523 31.96 3.67 5.63
CA GLN A 523 33.04 4.64 5.75
C GLN A 523 32.57 5.96 5.15
N LYS A 524 32.90 7.05 5.83
CA LYS A 524 32.59 8.39 5.34
C LYS A 524 33.35 8.64 4.04
N ASP A 525 32.64 9.10 3.02
CA ASP A 525 33.23 9.54 1.75
C ASP A 525 32.76 10.98 1.49
N SER A 526 33.66 11.96 1.64
CA SER A 526 33.31 13.36 1.42
C SER A 526 33.26 13.77 -0.05
N ILE A 527 33.80 12.96 -0.95
CA ILE A 527 33.79 13.24 -2.40
C ILE A 527 32.46 12.79 -2.99
N ARG A 528 32.07 11.55 -2.68
CA ARG A 528 30.74 11.02 -3.01
C ARG A 528 29.66 11.52 -2.06
N ALA A 529 30.03 12.22 -0.98
CA ALA A 529 29.11 12.78 0.01
C ALA A 529 28.23 11.72 0.70
N TYR A 530 28.83 10.57 1.02
CA TYR A 530 28.22 9.48 1.78
C TYR A 530 28.57 9.53 3.26
N VAL A 531 27.59 9.16 4.09
CA VAL A 531 27.74 9.02 5.54
C VAL A 531 27.59 7.55 5.96
N PRO A 532 28.30 7.09 7.01
CA PRO A 532 28.18 5.71 7.47
C PRO A 532 26.76 5.33 7.89
N ASP A 533 26.34 4.13 7.49
CA ASP A 533 25.07 3.47 7.79
C ASP A 533 25.08 2.83 9.19
N GLN A 534 25.37 3.65 10.20
CA GLN A 534 25.31 3.29 11.61
C GLN A 534 24.81 4.49 12.41
N ASP A 535 24.18 4.24 13.56
CA ASP A 535 23.67 5.30 14.45
C ASP A 535 24.82 5.98 15.21
N ILE A 536 25.67 6.69 14.47
CA ILE A 536 26.89 7.34 14.97
C ILE A 536 26.98 8.83 14.60
N THR A 537 26.17 9.29 13.65
CA THR A 537 26.19 10.68 13.17
C THR A 537 24.79 11.27 13.17
N ALA A 538 24.64 12.43 13.80
CA ALA A 538 23.45 13.27 13.72
C ALA A 538 23.88 14.75 13.63
N PRO A 539 23.07 15.65 13.05
CA PRO A 539 23.32 17.08 13.07
C PRO A 539 23.38 17.65 14.49
N TRP A 540 24.05 18.79 14.66
CA TRP A 540 24.31 19.39 15.97
C TRP A 540 23.05 19.80 16.74
N TRP A 541 21.93 20.03 16.05
CA TRP A 541 20.64 20.39 16.67
C TRP A 541 19.82 19.18 17.11
N ALA A 542 20.22 17.99 16.68
CA ALA A 542 19.43 16.77 16.73
C ALA A 542 20.12 15.69 17.59
N SER A 543 19.82 14.41 17.35
CA SER A 543 20.35 13.31 18.15
C SER A 543 20.40 11.99 17.38
N LYS A 544 21.19 11.04 17.90
CA LYS A 544 21.12 9.66 17.46
C LYS A 544 19.77 9.03 17.84
N ALA A 545 19.38 7.96 17.17
CA ALA A 545 18.17 7.21 17.49
C ALA A 545 18.20 6.69 18.94
N GLU A 546 19.33 6.12 19.35
CA GLU A 546 19.51 5.56 20.68
C GLU A 546 19.43 6.60 21.80
N ASP A 547 19.94 7.82 21.56
CA ASP A 547 20.02 8.87 22.58
C ASP A 547 18.63 9.35 23.02
N TRP A 548 17.71 9.58 22.07
CA TRP A 548 16.37 10.07 22.41
C TRP A 548 15.44 8.94 22.83
N TRP A 549 15.52 7.77 22.16
CA TRP A 549 14.58 6.69 22.39
C TRP A 549 14.77 6.08 23.78
N THR A 550 16.02 5.98 24.26
CA THR A 550 16.31 5.51 25.62
C THR A 550 15.63 6.37 26.69
N LEU A 551 15.47 7.68 26.46
CA LEU A 551 14.77 8.59 27.36
C LEU A 551 13.24 8.47 27.24
N ALA A 552 12.76 8.25 26.01
CA ALA A 552 11.33 8.23 25.72
C ALA A 552 10.68 6.88 26.06
N ALA A 553 11.32 5.74 25.75
CA ALA A 553 10.72 4.41 25.69
C ALA A 553 9.88 4.06 26.93
N ASP A 554 10.47 4.19 28.12
CA ASP A 554 9.84 3.80 29.39
C ASP A 554 9.17 4.96 30.14
N SER A 555 9.24 6.20 29.60
CA SER A 555 8.56 7.35 30.17
C SER A 555 7.05 7.27 29.95
N LYS A 556 6.25 7.42 31.00
CA LYS A 556 4.78 7.42 30.90
C LYS A 556 4.19 8.76 30.44
N PHE A 557 4.77 9.86 30.92
CA PHE A 557 4.29 11.21 30.61
C PHE A 557 4.65 11.66 29.19
N TRP A 558 5.69 11.06 28.61
CA TRP A 558 6.07 11.31 27.23
C TRP A 558 5.28 10.37 26.32
N LEU A 559 4.37 10.90 25.51
CA LEU A 559 3.46 10.10 24.67
C LEU A 559 4.18 9.18 23.67
N GLY A 560 5.46 9.45 23.39
CA GLY A 560 6.23 8.90 22.27
C GLY A 560 6.70 10.03 21.37
N GLY A 561 7.02 9.73 20.11
CA GLY A 561 7.42 10.77 19.17
C GLY A 561 7.55 10.31 17.73
N PHE A 562 7.88 11.26 16.86
CA PHE A 562 8.02 11.08 15.43
C PHE A 562 9.47 11.28 15.00
N ILE A 563 10.10 10.28 14.41
CA ILE A 563 11.49 10.39 13.97
C ILE A 563 11.59 11.23 12.70
N TRP A 564 12.67 12.00 12.55
CA TRP A 564 13.05 12.65 11.29
C TRP A 564 14.08 11.75 10.58
N THR A 565 13.76 11.02 9.50
CA THR A 565 12.43 10.79 8.88
C THR A 565 12.18 9.30 8.66
N GLY A 566 10.96 8.93 8.23
CA GLY A 566 10.64 7.55 7.86
C GLY A 566 11.29 7.11 6.55
N LEU A 567 11.20 7.92 5.51
CA LEU A 567 11.90 7.73 4.24
C LEU A 567 12.78 8.95 3.97
N ASP A 568 13.89 8.75 3.24
CA ASP A 568 14.56 9.86 2.60
C ASP A 568 13.62 10.52 1.59
N TYR A 569 13.87 11.80 1.37
CA TYR A 569 13.14 12.66 0.45
C TYR A 569 14.12 13.49 -0.36
N ARG A 570 13.65 14.02 -1.49
CA ARG A 570 14.48 14.89 -2.31
C ARG A 570 14.69 16.24 -1.64
N GLY A 571 15.89 16.78 -1.77
CA GLY A 571 16.28 18.03 -1.12
C GLY A 571 16.81 17.83 0.30
N GLU A 572 16.96 18.95 1.01
CA GLU A 572 17.57 19.03 2.35
C GLU A 572 18.78 18.07 2.56
N PRO A 573 19.84 18.12 1.73
CA PRO A 573 20.85 17.07 1.64
C PRO A 573 21.88 17.05 2.79
N THR A 574 21.47 17.46 4.00
CA THR A 574 22.27 17.48 5.23
C THR A 574 22.93 16.12 5.47
N PRO A 575 24.23 16.05 5.83
CA PRO A 575 25.11 17.17 6.20
C PRO A 575 25.86 17.82 5.04
N TYR A 576 25.57 17.40 3.80
CA TYR A 576 26.29 17.83 2.61
C TYR A 576 25.45 18.82 1.78
N LYS A 577 26.02 19.22 0.65
CA LYS A 577 25.38 19.97 -0.42
C LYS A 577 25.54 19.15 -1.71
N TRP A 578 25.62 19.79 -2.87
CA TRP A 578 26.10 19.16 -4.11
C TRP A 578 27.34 18.28 -3.87
N PRO A 579 27.41 17.05 -4.40
CA PRO A 579 26.50 16.44 -5.38
C PRO A 579 25.21 15.82 -4.79
N ASN A 580 24.95 15.90 -3.48
CA ASN A 580 23.74 15.30 -2.92
C ASN A 580 22.48 16.07 -3.32
N VAL A 581 21.50 15.33 -3.83
CA VAL A 581 20.19 15.82 -4.25
C VAL A 581 19.05 15.29 -3.37
N ASN A 582 19.31 14.29 -2.51
CA ASN A 582 18.36 13.76 -1.54
C ASN A 582 18.92 13.86 -0.10
N SER A 583 18.01 13.74 0.87
CA SER A 583 18.31 13.71 2.29
C SER A 583 19.10 12.45 2.71
N HIS A 584 19.59 12.44 3.95
CA HIS A 584 20.20 11.27 4.60
C HIS A 584 19.45 10.80 5.86
N PHE A 585 18.36 11.48 6.21
CA PHE A 585 17.65 11.32 7.48
C PHE A 585 16.77 10.08 7.56
N GLY A 586 16.32 9.58 6.41
CA GLY A 586 15.39 8.48 6.33
C GLY A 586 15.98 7.23 6.94
N VAL A 587 15.20 6.53 7.77
CA VAL A 587 15.53 5.16 8.20
C VAL A 587 15.46 4.15 7.06
N MET A 588 14.74 4.52 5.99
CA MET A 588 14.79 3.91 4.67
C MET A 588 15.26 4.96 3.65
N ASP A 589 15.85 4.52 2.55
CA ASP A 589 16.15 5.43 1.43
C ASP A 589 14.87 5.86 0.68
N VAL A 590 15.01 6.71 -0.35
CA VAL A 590 13.88 7.27 -1.11
C VAL A 590 13.10 6.22 -1.93
N CYS A 591 13.66 5.02 -2.13
CA CYS A 591 12.97 3.88 -2.73
C CYS A 591 12.21 3.03 -1.69
N GLY A 592 12.44 3.29 -0.40
CA GLY A 592 11.92 2.49 0.70
C GLY A 592 12.80 1.29 1.07
N PHE A 593 14.07 1.26 0.64
CA PHE A 593 14.98 0.19 1.07
C PHE A 593 15.51 0.47 2.49
N PRO A 594 15.46 -0.50 3.42
CA PRO A 594 15.97 -0.32 4.78
C PRO A 594 17.46 0.06 4.84
N LYS A 595 17.77 1.03 5.70
CA LYS A 595 19.12 1.30 6.21
C LYS A 595 19.32 0.57 7.55
N ASN A 596 20.52 0.54 8.14
CA ASN A 596 20.72 -0.24 9.37
C ASN A 596 19.94 0.29 10.58
N ILE A 597 19.70 1.59 10.63
CA ILE A 597 18.89 2.23 11.67
C ILE A 597 17.42 1.77 11.67
N TYR A 598 16.90 1.28 10.54
CA TYR A 598 15.59 0.61 10.47
C TYR A 598 15.50 -0.51 11.50
N TYR A 599 16.54 -1.36 11.57
CA TYR A 599 16.54 -2.53 12.45
C TYR A 599 16.75 -2.18 13.92
N TYR A 600 17.30 -0.99 14.23
CA TYR A 600 17.30 -0.45 15.59
C TYR A 600 15.87 -0.12 16.05
N TYR A 601 15.10 0.60 15.22
CA TYR A 601 13.71 0.88 15.56
C TYR A 601 12.87 -0.40 15.57
N GLN A 602 13.04 -1.27 14.57
CA GLN A 602 12.28 -2.52 14.48
C GLN A 602 12.49 -3.42 15.70
N SER A 603 13.70 -3.52 16.25
CA SER A 603 13.95 -4.32 17.46
C SER A 603 13.16 -3.79 18.66
N TRP A 604 13.03 -2.48 18.80
CA TRP A 604 12.43 -1.86 19.99
C TRP A 604 10.98 -1.43 19.84
N TRP A 605 10.47 -1.36 18.61
CA TRP A 605 9.10 -0.94 18.27
C TRP A 605 8.19 -2.11 17.87
N THR A 606 8.74 -3.31 17.71
CA THR A 606 7.98 -4.51 17.39
C THR A 606 8.24 -5.63 18.39
N ASP A 607 7.29 -6.57 18.46
CA ASP A 607 7.46 -7.83 19.20
C ASP A 607 8.09 -8.94 18.35
N HIS A 608 8.43 -8.66 17.08
CA HIS A 608 9.06 -9.62 16.16
C HIS A 608 10.41 -10.10 16.70
N ASP A 609 10.85 -11.31 16.35
CA ASP A 609 12.21 -11.74 16.69
C ASP A 609 13.19 -11.05 15.73
N ILE A 610 13.80 -9.96 16.18
CA ILE A 610 14.75 -9.19 15.36
C ILE A 610 16.17 -9.64 15.69
N LEU A 611 16.95 -9.98 14.67
CA LEU A 611 18.40 -10.20 14.75
C LEU A 611 19.03 -9.79 13.42
N HIS A 612 19.67 -8.63 13.43
CA HIS A 612 20.30 -8.02 12.26
C HIS A 612 21.79 -7.79 12.50
N ILE A 613 22.63 -8.23 11.57
CA ILE A 613 24.08 -8.01 11.60
C ILE A 613 24.43 -6.90 10.58
N SER A 614 25.23 -5.94 11.00
CA SER A 614 25.87 -4.97 10.12
C SER A 614 27.36 -4.83 10.47
N PRO A 615 28.25 -4.55 9.51
CA PRO A 615 27.99 -4.33 8.09
C PRO A 615 27.80 -5.61 7.27
N HIS A 616 27.73 -5.47 5.93
CA HIS A 616 27.93 -6.58 5.01
C HIS A 616 29.34 -7.21 5.15
N TRP A 617 29.58 -8.39 4.58
CA TRP A 617 30.85 -9.12 4.73
C TRP A 617 31.71 -9.20 3.44
N ASN A 618 31.62 -8.19 2.56
CA ASN A 618 32.45 -8.03 1.37
C ASN A 618 33.50 -6.92 1.55
N TRP A 619 34.70 -7.27 2.01
CA TRP A 619 35.81 -6.33 2.22
C TRP A 619 37.14 -6.82 1.62
N PRO A 620 37.22 -7.06 0.29
CA PRO A 620 38.36 -7.74 -0.32
C PRO A 620 39.71 -7.10 0.04
N ASP A 621 39.77 -5.78 0.15
CA ASP A 621 41.00 -5.03 0.43
C ASP A 621 41.34 -4.88 1.92
N LYS A 622 40.48 -5.36 2.83
CA LYS A 622 40.63 -5.20 4.28
C LYS A 622 40.91 -6.51 5.02
N ARG A 623 41.42 -7.53 4.32
CA ARG A 623 41.75 -8.81 4.94
C ARG A 623 42.75 -8.61 6.09
N GLY A 624 42.39 -9.06 7.28
CA GLY A 624 43.20 -8.87 8.49
C GLY A 624 42.99 -7.53 9.21
N GLU A 625 42.20 -6.60 8.66
CA GLU A 625 41.80 -5.39 9.36
C GLU A 625 40.61 -5.65 10.29
N THR A 626 40.44 -4.79 11.30
CA THR A 626 39.31 -4.89 12.22
C THR A 626 38.10 -4.12 11.68
N ILE A 627 36.95 -4.79 11.65
CA ILE A 627 35.65 -4.23 11.29
C ILE A 627 34.76 -4.21 12.54
N ASP A 628 34.11 -3.07 12.77
CA ASP A 628 33.14 -2.92 13.84
C ASP A 628 31.80 -3.55 13.43
N VAL A 629 31.54 -4.75 13.94
CA VAL A 629 30.30 -5.49 13.70
C VAL A 629 29.28 -5.12 14.76
N TRP A 630 28.15 -4.56 14.32
CA TRP A 630 27.00 -4.22 15.14
C TRP A 630 25.90 -5.26 14.98
N VAL A 631 25.20 -5.55 16.07
CA VAL A 631 24.02 -6.41 16.07
C VAL A 631 22.85 -5.68 16.73
N ASN A 632 21.78 -5.48 15.97
CA ASN A 632 20.50 -5.00 16.46
C ASN A 632 19.59 -6.19 16.74
N SER A 633 19.08 -6.31 17.95
CA SER A 633 18.19 -7.40 18.36
C SER A 633 17.35 -7.01 19.57
N ASN A 634 16.21 -7.67 19.74
CA ASN A 634 15.39 -7.58 20.96
C ASN A 634 15.42 -8.88 21.78
N ALA A 635 16.45 -9.69 21.56
CA ALA A 635 16.80 -10.82 22.42
C ALA A 635 17.45 -10.36 23.72
N ASP A 636 17.55 -11.27 24.69
CA ASP A 636 18.18 -11.00 25.99
C ASP A 636 19.71 -11.02 25.88
N GLU A 637 20.24 -11.88 25.02
CA GLU A 637 21.67 -12.08 24.79
C GLU A 637 21.94 -12.59 23.36
N VAL A 638 23.11 -12.27 22.82
CA VAL A 638 23.54 -12.70 21.49
C VAL A 638 24.98 -13.18 21.54
N GLU A 639 25.26 -14.28 20.86
CA GLU A 639 26.60 -14.78 20.60
C GLU A 639 26.94 -14.65 19.11
N LEU A 640 28.14 -14.15 18.81
CA LEU A 640 28.60 -13.93 17.43
C LEU A 640 29.68 -14.95 17.09
N PHE A 641 29.66 -15.44 15.85
CA PHE A 641 30.61 -16.42 15.32
C PHE A 641 31.18 -15.94 13.99
N LEU A 642 32.48 -16.15 13.78
CA LEU A 642 33.14 -16.01 12.48
C LEU A 642 33.67 -17.38 12.06
N ASN A 643 33.20 -17.88 10.91
CA ASN A 643 33.62 -19.18 10.36
C ASN A 643 33.53 -20.33 11.40
N GLY A 644 32.44 -20.32 12.19
CA GLY A 644 32.16 -21.30 13.25
C GLY A 644 32.91 -21.09 14.57
N LYS A 645 33.83 -20.12 14.65
CA LYS A 645 34.53 -19.77 15.90
C LYS A 645 33.78 -18.68 16.65
N THR A 646 33.51 -18.89 17.94
CA THR A 646 32.86 -17.89 18.79
C THR A 646 33.73 -16.65 18.97
N LEU A 647 33.10 -15.49 18.88
CA LEU A 647 33.63 -14.17 19.21
C LEU A 647 33.09 -13.66 20.56
N GLY A 648 32.43 -14.56 21.31
CA GLY A 648 31.89 -14.30 22.63
C GLY A 648 30.43 -13.87 22.62
N LYS A 649 29.77 -14.21 23.74
CA LYS A 649 28.37 -13.89 24.04
C LYS A 649 28.26 -12.58 24.80
N LYS A 650 27.28 -11.75 24.47
CA LYS A 650 27.00 -10.47 25.14
C LYS A 650 25.51 -10.34 25.50
N ILE A 651 25.24 -9.73 26.65
CA ILE A 651 23.89 -9.37 27.10
C ILE A 651 23.45 -8.12 26.34
N MET A 652 22.26 -8.15 25.74
CA MET A 652 21.69 -7.03 25.01
C MET A 652 21.16 -5.97 26.00
N PRO A 653 21.72 -4.75 26.04
CA PRO A 653 21.12 -3.67 26.82
C PRO A 653 19.79 -3.25 26.18
N ARG A 654 18.77 -3.07 27.01
CA ARG A 654 17.45 -2.62 26.55
C ARG A 654 17.55 -1.26 25.84
N ASN A 655 16.89 -1.12 24.71
CA ASN A 655 16.88 0.09 23.86
C ASN A 655 18.26 0.44 23.24
N SER A 656 19.20 -0.50 23.16
CA SER A 656 20.55 -0.30 22.63
C SER A 656 20.90 -1.29 21.50
N HIS A 657 22.19 -1.51 21.25
CA HIS A 657 22.74 -2.45 20.29
C HIS A 657 23.95 -3.19 20.90
N LEU A 658 24.44 -4.22 20.21
CA LEU A 658 25.69 -4.89 20.55
C LEU A 658 26.76 -4.61 19.50
N LYS A 659 28.03 -4.60 19.92
CA LYS A 659 29.18 -4.31 19.06
C LYS A 659 30.34 -5.26 19.31
N TRP A 660 31.00 -5.76 18.27
CA TRP A 660 32.24 -6.53 18.33
C TRP A 660 33.29 -5.96 17.37
N PRO A 661 34.55 -5.78 17.79
CA PRO A 661 35.66 -5.62 16.85
C PRO A 661 36.02 -6.99 16.27
N VAL A 662 35.89 -7.15 14.95
CA VAL A 662 36.11 -8.44 14.28
C VAL A 662 37.17 -8.30 13.20
N VAL A 663 38.23 -9.10 13.27
CA VAL A 663 39.24 -9.17 12.22
C VAL A 663 38.61 -9.79 10.98
N TYR A 664 38.62 -9.07 9.86
CA TYR A 664 37.95 -9.51 8.63
C TYR A 664 38.68 -10.69 7.99
N GLU A 665 37.91 -11.77 7.87
CA GLU A 665 38.23 -12.96 7.08
C GLU A 665 37.01 -13.28 6.21
N PRO A 666 37.17 -13.49 4.89
CA PRO A 666 36.06 -13.93 4.03
C PRO A 666 35.38 -15.18 4.58
N GLY A 667 34.06 -15.24 4.46
CA GLY A 667 33.28 -16.39 4.94
C GLY A 667 31.94 -15.98 5.52
N LYS A 668 31.59 -16.54 6.67
CA LYS A 668 30.27 -16.37 7.31
C LYS A 668 30.41 -15.77 8.70
N LEU A 669 29.77 -14.63 8.91
CA LEU A 669 29.38 -14.16 10.24
C LEU A 669 27.99 -14.69 10.57
N GLU A 670 27.86 -15.33 11.73
CA GLU A 670 26.61 -15.87 12.24
C GLU A 670 26.34 -15.32 13.64
N ALA A 671 25.13 -14.84 13.89
CA ALA A 671 24.68 -14.44 15.22
C ALA A 671 23.62 -15.41 15.72
N VAL A 672 23.71 -15.77 17.00
CA VAL A 672 22.77 -16.64 17.70
C VAL A 672 22.17 -15.85 18.86
N ALA A 673 20.88 -15.58 18.78
CA ALA A 673 20.12 -14.83 19.77
C ALA A 673 19.37 -15.77 20.71
N TYR A 674 19.26 -15.38 21.98
CA TYR A 674 18.50 -16.09 23.01
C TYR A 674 17.48 -15.12 23.63
N LYS A 675 16.20 -15.42 23.51
CA LYS A 675 15.08 -14.59 24.00
C LYS A 675 14.09 -15.45 24.77
N LYS A 676 13.98 -15.29 26.09
CA LYS A 676 13.06 -16.05 26.96
C LYS A 676 13.16 -17.57 26.74
N GLY A 677 14.39 -18.10 26.60
CA GLY A 677 14.66 -19.53 26.37
C GLY A 677 14.53 -19.99 24.91
N LYS A 678 14.09 -19.14 23.99
CA LYS A 678 14.04 -19.41 22.55
C LYS A 678 15.35 -18.99 21.88
N VAL A 679 15.82 -19.80 20.94
CA VAL A 679 17.03 -19.54 20.15
C VAL A 679 16.66 -19.29 18.70
N PHE A 680 17.26 -18.28 18.08
CA PHE A 680 17.13 -18.00 16.64
C PHE A 680 18.43 -17.40 16.10
N LYS A 681 18.65 -17.55 14.79
CA LYS A 681 19.95 -17.24 14.16
C LYS A 681 19.77 -16.37 12.93
N THR A 682 20.83 -15.63 12.59
CA THR A 682 20.96 -14.92 11.32
C THR A 682 22.41 -14.99 10.86
N LYS A 683 22.66 -14.68 9.59
CA LYS A 683 24.02 -14.64 9.04
C LYS A 683 24.20 -13.56 7.98
N VAL A 684 25.43 -13.07 7.85
CA VAL A 684 25.92 -12.32 6.69
C VAL A 684 27.15 -13.02 6.14
N GLU A 685 27.25 -13.11 4.82
CA GLU A 685 28.26 -13.92 4.14
C GLU A 685 28.99 -13.09 3.09
N THR A 686 30.25 -13.42 2.86
CA THR A 686 30.99 -12.89 1.71
C THR A 686 30.35 -13.43 0.43
N THR A 687 29.86 -12.53 -0.42
CA THR A 687 29.28 -12.86 -1.72
C THR A 687 30.28 -12.76 -2.85
N TRP A 688 29.96 -13.38 -3.98
CA TRP A 688 30.83 -13.42 -5.16
C TRP A 688 30.34 -12.44 -6.23
N GLN A 689 30.84 -12.63 -7.46
CA GLN A 689 30.48 -11.79 -8.59
C GLN A 689 28.96 -11.83 -8.84
N PRO A 690 28.36 -10.68 -9.21
CA PRO A 690 27.00 -10.61 -9.74
C PRO A 690 26.73 -11.69 -10.80
N PHE A 691 25.56 -12.32 -10.71
CA PHE A 691 25.14 -13.43 -11.56
C PHE A 691 23.77 -13.20 -12.21
N GLU A 692 22.79 -12.68 -11.46
CA GLU A 692 21.40 -12.59 -11.91
C GLU A 692 20.72 -11.31 -11.41
N VAL A 693 19.81 -10.78 -12.25
CA VAL A 693 18.86 -9.73 -11.90
C VAL A 693 17.56 -10.38 -11.42
N VAL A 694 17.15 -10.08 -10.19
CA VAL A 694 15.92 -10.60 -9.58
C VAL A 694 14.86 -9.52 -9.50
N LEU A 695 13.65 -9.85 -9.92
CA LEU A 695 12.47 -8.98 -9.84
C LEU A 695 11.55 -9.40 -8.72
N THR A 696 11.04 -8.41 -7.98
CA THR A 696 10.04 -8.60 -6.93
C THR A 696 8.93 -7.57 -7.10
N PRO A 697 7.91 -7.85 -7.92
CA PRO A 697 6.72 -7.02 -8.01
C PRO A 697 5.88 -7.14 -6.73
N TYR A 698 5.29 -6.04 -6.27
CA TYR A 698 4.34 -6.06 -5.15
C TYR A 698 2.92 -6.44 -5.58
N LYS A 699 2.60 -6.30 -6.87
CA LYS A 699 1.35 -6.75 -7.51
C LYS A 699 1.65 -7.35 -8.86
N THR A 700 1.00 -8.46 -9.18
CA THR A 700 0.98 -9.05 -10.53
C THR A 700 -0.40 -9.07 -11.15
N THR A 701 -1.45 -8.70 -10.40
CA THR A 701 -2.76 -8.35 -10.93
C THR A 701 -3.05 -6.86 -10.70
N MET A 702 -3.37 -6.12 -11.77
CA MET A 702 -3.71 -4.69 -11.71
C MET A 702 -5.04 -4.39 -12.41
N LEU A 703 -5.68 -3.28 -12.06
CA LEU A 703 -6.84 -2.76 -12.79
C LEU A 703 -6.38 -2.07 -14.09
N ALA A 704 -7.03 -2.39 -15.20
CA ALA A 704 -6.85 -1.68 -16.47
C ALA A 704 -7.65 -0.38 -16.50
N ASP A 705 -7.33 0.56 -15.60
CA ASP A 705 -8.05 1.83 -15.42
C ASP A 705 -7.22 3.07 -15.77
N GLY A 706 -5.98 2.87 -16.25
CA GLY A 706 -5.03 3.94 -16.57
C GLY A 706 -4.34 4.54 -15.35
N LYS A 707 -4.56 4.01 -14.13
CA LYS A 707 -4.14 4.61 -12.86
C LYS A 707 -3.44 3.64 -11.94
N ASP A 708 -3.93 2.42 -11.86
CA ASP A 708 -3.37 1.39 -10.99
C ASP A 708 -1.90 1.15 -11.33
N ALA A 709 -1.10 0.90 -10.30
CA ALA A 709 0.34 0.81 -10.41
C ALA A 709 0.91 -0.30 -9.53
N THR A 710 2.14 -0.70 -9.84
CA THR A 710 2.93 -1.64 -9.04
C THR A 710 4.35 -1.15 -8.90
N VAL A 711 4.93 -1.41 -7.73
CA VAL A 711 6.35 -1.20 -7.45
C VAL A 711 7.06 -2.52 -7.71
N ILE A 712 8.15 -2.49 -8.47
CA ILE A 712 9.01 -3.64 -8.72
C ILE A 712 10.38 -3.33 -8.16
N ASN A 713 10.75 -4.04 -7.09
CA ASN A 713 12.10 -3.98 -6.56
C ASN A 713 13.02 -4.90 -7.37
N VAL A 714 14.23 -4.42 -7.63
CA VAL A 714 15.23 -5.10 -8.45
C VAL A 714 16.48 -5.31 -7.59
N SER A 715 16.93 -6.55 -7.51
CA SER A 715 18.13 -6.91 -6.74
C SER A 715 19.14 -7.66 -7.61
N ILE A 716 20.42 -7.41 -7.36
CA ILE A 716 21.53 -8.12 -8.00
C ILE A 716 22.04 -9.20 -7.03
N ILE A 717 22.02 -10.45 -7.48
CA ILE A 717 22.43 -11.61 -6.66
C ILE A 717 23.63 -12.33 -7.28
N ASP A 718 24.37 -13.08 -6.46
CA ASP A 718 25.39 -14.03 -6.91
C ASP A 718 24.79 -15.39 -7.32
N ASN A 719 25.64 -16.31 -7.78
CA ASN A 719 25.21 -17.64 -8.22
C ASN A 719 24.70 -18.56 -7.09
N GLN A 720 24.79 -18.12 -5.84
CA GLN A 720 24.22 -18.80 -4.68
C GLN A 720 22.91 -18.13 -4.21
N GLY A 721 22.38 -17.15 -4.96
CA GLY A 721 21.13 -16.48 -4.64
C GLY A 721 21.25 -15.39 -3.58
N ARG A 722 22.46 -14.95 -3.24
CA ARG A 722 22.70 -13.95 -2.18
C ARG A 722 22.86 -12.57 -2.81
N GLU A 723 22.23 -11.54 -2.21
CA GLU A 723 22.38 -10.15 -2.66
C GLU A 723 23.85 -9.72 -2.64
N VAL A 724 24.32 -9.09 -3.72
CA VAL A 724 25.68 -8.55 -3.80
C VAL A 724 25.67 -7.11 -3.27
N PRO A 725 26.17 -6.86 -2.05
CA PRO A 725 25.88 -5.64 -1.29
C PRO A 725 26.59 -4.39 -1.83
N ASN A 726 27.52 -4.57 -2.78
CA ASN A 726 28.30 -3.51 -3.43
C ASN A 726 28.12 -3.50 -4.95
N ALA A 727 27.11 -4.20 -5.49
CA ALA A 727 26.85 -4.17 -6.93
C ALA A 727 26.25 -2.83 -7.36
N ASP A 728 26.73 -2.32 -8.50
CA ASP A 728 26.39 -1.02 -9.07
C ASP A 728 25.94 -1.12 -10.56
N ASN A 729 25.61 -2.34 -11.00
CA ASN A 729 25.28 -2.63 -12.39
C ASN A 729 24.16 -1.73 -12.94
N MET A 730 24.34 -1.19 -14.15
CA MET A 730 23.26 -0.54 -14.90
C MET A 730 22.23 -1.57 -15.34
N VAL A 731 20.99 -1.42 -14.86
CA VAL A 731 19.86 -2.27 -15.25
C VAL A 731 18.98 -1.53 -16.25
N ARG A 732 18.68 -2.17 -17.38
CA ARG A 732 17.77 -1.67 -18.42
C ARG A 732 16.43 -2.38 -18.31
N PHE A 733 15.35 -1.64 -18.50
CA PHE A 733 13.98 -2.12 -18.35
C PHE A 733 13.26 -2.12 -19.69
N GLU A 734 12.62 -3.23 -20.00
CA GLU A 734 11.79 -3.41 -21.18
C GLU A 734 10.37 -3.79 -20.74
N ILE A 735 9.37 -3.15 -21.36
CA ILE A 735 7.96 -3.39 -21.06
C ILE A 735 7.18 -3.52 -22.37
N SER A 736 6.23 -4.47 -22.41
CA SER A 736 5.27 -4.62 -23.49
C SER A 736 3.88 -4.95 -22.95
N GLY A 737 2.84 -4.60 -23.71
CA GLY A 737 1.44 -4.61 -23.24
C GLY A 737 0.91 -3.19 -23.03
N ASP A 738 -0.35 -3.06 -22.62
CA ASP A 738 -0.96 -1.74 -22.36
C ASP A 738 -0.57 -1.25 -20.95
N ALA A 739 0.65 -0.74 -20.82
CA ALA A 739 1.23 -0.20 -19.60
C ALA A 739 2.43 0.69 -19.92
N LYS A 740 2.88 1.48 -18.93
CA LYS A 740 4.09 2.29 -19.04
C LYS A 740 4.90 2.27 -17.74
N ILE A 741 6.21 2.36 -17.87
CA ILE A 741 7.08 2.72 -16.74
C ILE A 741 6.86 4.21 -16.49
N ILE A 742 6.68 4.58 -15.23
CA ILE A 742 6.42 5.96 -14.81
C ILE A 742 7.50 6.52 -13.89
N GLY A 743 8.49 5.74 -13.49
CA GLY A 743 9.59 6.22 -12.66
C GLY A 743 10.59 5.14 -12.29
N VAL A 744 11.84 5.53 -12.07
CA VAL A 744 12.93 4.65 -11.61
C VAL A 744 13.75 5.33 -10.50
N GLY A 745 14.39 4.55 -9.63
CA GLY A 745 15.26 5.06 -8.56
C GLY A 745 16.16 4.00 -7.95
N ASN A 746 17.15 4.40 -7.16
CA ASN A 746 18.05 3.47 -6.47
C ASN A 746 18.39 3.82 -5.01
N GLY A 747 18.05 5.03 -4.54
CA GLY A 747 18.34 5.46 -3.17
C GLY A 747 19.74 6.03 -2.94
N ASP A 748 20.55 6.19 -3.99
CA ASP A 748 21.81 6.93 -3.89
C ASP A 748 21.50 8.44 -3.72
N PRO A 749 21.88 9.07 -2.60
CA PRO A 749 21.61 10.49 -2.37
C PRO A 749 22.36 11.42 -3.33
N SER A 750 23.38 10.91 -4.03
CA SER A 750 24.26 11.66 -4.94
C SER A 750 24.05 11.31 -6.41
N SER A 751 23.13 10.39 -6.74
CA SER A 751 22.86 10.03 -8.13
C SER A 751 22.15 11.17 -8.86
N HIS A 752 22.70 11.53 -10.02
CA HIS A 752 22.10 12.48 -10.96
C HIS A 752 21.49 11.79 -12.18
N GLU A 753 21.40 10.45 -12.17
CA GLU A 753 20.70 9.71 -13.21
C GLU A 753 19.22 10.15 -13.28
N PRO A 754 18.64 10.32 -14.48
CA PRO A 754 17.27 10.85 -14.62
C PRO A 754 16.21 9.99 -13.91
N ASP A 755 15.35 10.66 -13.12
CA ASP A 755 14.13 10.08 -12.51
C ASP A 755 13.13 9.55 -13.56
N GLN A 756 13.05 10.29 -14.66
CA GLN A 756 12.25 10.02 -15.85
C GLN A 756 13.20 9.81 -17.03
N CYS A 757 13.05 8.69 -17.73
CA CYS A 757 13.82 8.41 -18.95
C CYS A 757 12.98 8.70 -20.19
N GLU A 758 13.65 8.89 -21.33
CA GLU A 758 12.98 8.85 -22.63
C GLU A 758 12.28 7.49 -22.81
N GLU A 759 11.12 7.50 -23.45
CA GLU A 759 10.37 6.28 -23.73
C GLU A 759 11.24 5.26 -24.50
N GLY A 760 11.23 4.00 -24.05
CA GLY A 760 12.07 2.94 -24.59
C GLY A 760 13.54 2.96 -24.13
N ARG A 761 13.94 3.88 -23.25
CA ARG A 761 15.31 3.98 -22.70
C ARG A 761 15.37 3.93 -21.17
N TRP A 762 14.38 3.30 -20.55
CA TRP A 762 14.30 3.16 -19.10
C TRP A 762 15.47 2.34 -18.55
N GLN A 763 16.22 2.94 -17.64
CA GLN A 763 17.36 2.29 -16.99
C GLN A 763 17.67 2.94 -15.65
N ARG A 764 18.34 2.20 -14.77
CA ARG A 764 18.84 2.71 -13.50
C ARG A 764 19.99 1.85 -12.99
N SER A 765 21.06 2.49 -12.53
CA SER A 765 22.15 1.78 -11.83
C SER A 765 21.65 1.23 -10.50
N ALA A 766 22.00 -0.03 -10.19
CA ALA A 766 21.90 -0.51 -8.83
C ALA A 766 22.75 0.37 -7.91
N PHE A 767 22.30 0.61 -6.69
CA PHE A 767 23.11 1.22 -5.64
C PHE A 767 23.18 0.22 -4.49
N ASN A 768 24.38 -0.27 -4.19
CA ASN A 768 24.60 -1.32 -3.19
C ASN A 768 23.64 -2.50 -3.38
N GLY A 769 23.58 -3.00 -4.61
CA GLY A 769 22.84 -4.19 -5.02
C GLY A 769 21.38 -3.98 -5.43
N LYS A 770 20.80 -2.77 -5.29
CA LYS A 770 19.35 -2.56 -5.48
C LYS A 770 18.99 -1.34 -6.33
N CYS A 771 17.92 -1.47 -7.10
CA CYS A 771 17.18 -0.35 -7.71
C CYS A 771 15.68 -0.68 -7.78
N GLN A 772 14.87 0.29 -8.19
CA GLN A 772 13.40 0.21 -8.21
C GLN A 772 12.85 0.80 -9.51
N VAL A 773 11.74 0.22 -9.98
CA VAL A 773 10.97 0.69 -11.12
C VAL A 773 9.48 0.64 -10.80
N ILE A 774 8.73 1.63 -11.30
CA ILE A 774 7.30 1.79 -11.04
C ILE A 774 6.57 1.69 -12.38
N VAL A 775 5.59 0.79 -12.44
CA VAL A 775 4.81 0.49 -13.65
C VAL A 775 3.35 0.86 -13.41
N GLN A 776 2.74 1.57 -14.36
CA GLN A 776 1.32 1.94 -14.36
C GLN A 776 0.58 1.20 -15.47
N ALA A 777 -0.61 0.67 -15.16
CA ALA A 777 -1.51 0.06 -16.14
C ALA A 777 -2.04 1.08 -17.15
N GLY A 778 -2.29 0.61 -18.36
CA GLY A 778 -3.15 1.28 -19.34
C GLY A 778 -4.64 1.01 -19.06
N THR A 779 -5.45 1.09 -20.10
CA THR A 779 -6.93 1.02 -20.01
C THR A 779 -7.52 -0.26 -20.64
N LYS A 780 -6.69 -1.07 -21.28
CA LYS A 780 -7.05 -2.32 -21.93
C LYS A 780 -6.60 -3.49 -21.07
N PRO A 781 -7.51 -4.38 -20.64
CA PRO A 781 -7.16 -5.64 -20.01
C PRO A 781 -6.25 -6.47 -20.92
N GLY A 782 -5.28 -7.15 -20.33
CA GLY A 782 -4.29 -7.94 -21.06
C GLY A 782 -3.16 -8.42 -20.16
N MET A 783 -2.08 -8.89 -20.78
CA MET A 783 -0.85 -9.25 -20.09
C MET A 783 0.21 -8.20 -20.40
N ILE A 784 0.87 -7.72 -19.35
CA ILE A 784 2.07 -6.88 -19.41
C ILE A 784 3.25 -7.82 -19.22
N LYS A 785 4.21 -7.77 -20.14
CA LYS A 785 5.50 -8.45 -19.96
C LYS A 785 6.55 -7.44 -19.58
N PHE A 786 7.23 -7.68 -18.47
CA PHE A 786 8.27 -6.82 -17.95
C PHE A 786 9.58 -7.60 -17.84
N GLU A 787 10.67 -7.03 -18.34
CA GLU A 787 12.00 -7.63 -18.33
C GLU A 787 13.06 -6.62 -17.85
N ALA A 788 14.04 -7.10 -17.10
CA ALA A 788 15.18 -6.31 -16.61
C ALA A 788 16.49 -7.00 -16.98
N LYS A 789 17.38 -6.24 -17.64
CA LYS A 789 18.65 -6.73 -18.21
C LYS A 789 19.82 -5.94 -17.66
N ALA A 790 20.87 -6.64 -17.26
CA ALA A 790 22.17 -6.04 -16.94
C ALA A 790 23.27 -6.78 -17.69
N ALA A 791 24.29 -6.06 -18.16
CA ALA A 791 25.35 -6.64 -18.97
C ALA A 791 26.07 -7.77 -18.19
N GLY A 792 26.13 -8.96 -18.79
CA GLY A 792 26.80 -10.13 -18.21
C GLY A 792 25.98 -10.91 -17.16
N LEU A 793 24.75 -10.49 -16.85
CA LEU A 793 23.88 -11.15 -15.86
C LEU A 793 22.72 -11.88 -16.52
N TRP A 794 22.21 -12.92 -15.85
CA TRP A 794 20.91 -13.50 -16.18
C TRP A 794 19.80 -12.47 -15.99
N SER A 795 18.90 -12.37 -16.97
CA SER A 795 17.83 -11.38 -16.98
C SER A 795 16.67 -11.82 -16.08
N GLY A 796 16.04 -10.85 -15.42
CA GLY A 796 14.82 -11.07 -14.66
C GLY A 796 13.59 -10.73 -15.51
N ALA A 797 12.53 -11.52 -15.41
CA ALA A 797 11.27 -11.25 -16.10
C ALA A 797 10.07 -11.57 -15.21
N THR A 798 8.96 -10.85 -15.40
CA THR A 798 7.68 -11.13 -14.75
C THR A 798 6.53 -10.73 -15.66
N ASP A 799 5.45 -11.51 -15.61
CA ASP A 799 4.19 -11.18 -16.26
C ASP A 799 3.23 -10.56 -15.24
N ILE A 800 2.49 -9.53 -15.65
CA ILE A 800 1.48 -8.83 -14.85
C ILE A 800 0.16 -8.84 -15.64
N ILE A 801 -0.92 -9.34 -15.05
CA ILE A 801 -2.24 -9.39 -15.67
C ILE A 801 -3.03 -8.13 -15.31
N THR A 802 -3.69 -7.52 -16.31
CA THR A 802 -4.62 -6.42 -16.09
C THR A 802 -6.06 -6.86 -16.30
N VAL A 803 -6.95 -6.47 -15.38
CA VAL A 803 -8.36 -6.83 -15.38
C VAL A 803 -9.26 -5.59 -15.49
N SER A 804 -10.43 -5.71 -16.11
CA SER A 804 -11.35 -4.57 -16.22
C SER A 804 -12.08 -4.30 -14.90
N THR A 805 -12.24 -3.01 -14.57
CA THR A 805 -13.04 -2.57 -13.42
C THR A 805 -14.49 -3.06 -13.50
N GLY A 806 -15.05 -3.11 -14.71
CA GLY A 806 -16.39 -3.66 -14.96
C GLY A 806 -16.50 -5.16 -14.66
N SER A 807 -15.47 -5.96 -14.99
CA SER A 807 -15.43 -7.40 -14.67
C SER A 807 -15.39 -7.63 -13.15
N VAL A 808 -14.60 -6.83 -12.44
CA VAL A 808 -14.53 -6.87 -10.96
C VAL A 808 -15.90 -6.56 -10.34
N ALA A 809 -16.59 -5.53 -10.85
CA ALA A 809 -17.91 -5.11 -10.35
C ALA A 809 -19.06 -6.05 -10.75
N SER A 810 -18.92 -6.80 -11.85
CA SER A 810 -19.91 -7.79 -12.29
C SER A 810 -19.81 -9.06 -11.45
N ILE A 811 -20.94 -9.51 -10.91
CA ILE A 811 -21.05 -10.78 -10.19
C ILE A 811 -22.16 -11.61 -10.84
N THR A 812 -21.79 -12.79 -11.32
CA THR A 812 -22.72 -13.73 -11.95
C THR A 812 -23.87 -14.13 -11.02
N LYS A 813 -25.06 -14.35 -11.61
CA LYS A 813 -26.24 -14.90 -10.92
C LYS A 813 -26.38 -16.41 -11.11
N ASP A 814 -25.49 -17.03 -11.90
CA ASP A 814 -25.49 -18.49 -12.09
C ASP A 814 -25.12 -19.16 -10.76
N LYS A 815 -26.05 -19.97 -10.23
CA LYS A 815 -25.93 -20.76 -9.00
C LYS A 815 -25.62 -22.23 -9.25
N THR A 816 -25.35 -22.60 -10.50
CA THR A 816 -24.93 -23.96 -10.84
C THR A 816 -23.66 -24.27 -10.06
N TYR A 817 -23.67 -25.44 -9.40
CA TYR A 817 -22.62 -25.93 -8.49
C TYR A 817 -22.48 -25.17 -7.15
N ASP A 818 -23.45 -24.33 -6.78
CA ASP A 818 -23.51 -23.81 -5.42
C ASP A 818 -23.71 -24.95 -4.41
N LEU A 819 -22.94 -24.92 -3.33
CA LEU A 819 -23.05 -25.92 -2.28
C LEU A 819 -24.21 -25.57 -1.33
N VAL A 820 -24.93 -26.60 -0.89
CA VAL A 820 -25.99 -26.49 0.12
C VAL A 820 -25.88 -27.60 1.16
N GLY A 821 -26.51 -27.40 2.32
CA GLY A 821 -26.56 -28.42 3.37
C GLY A 821 -25.19 -28.84 3.89
N GLU A 822 -24.95 -30.14 4.02
CA GLU A 822 -23.69 -30.70 4.55
C GLU A 822 -22.48 -30.31 3.70
N ALA A 823 -22.62 -30.26 2.37
CA ALA A 823 -21.52 -29.91 1.47
C ALA A 823 -20.99 -28.48 1.69
N ALA A 824 -21.85 -27.56 2.14
CA ALA A 824 -21.50 -26.16 2.38
C ALA A 824 -20.87 -25.89 3.76
N LYS A 825 -20.86 -26.87 4.66
CA LYS A 825 -20.29 -26.69 6.01
C LYS A 825 -18.78 -26.62 5.93
N SER A 826 -18.20 -25.66 6.66
CA SER A 826 -16.75 -25.53 6.73
C SER A 826 -16.14 -26.71 7.51
N ARG A 827 -14.96 -27.14 7.12
CA ARG A 827 -14.23 -28.28 7.69
C ARG A 827 -13.07 -27.83 8.55
N GLU A 828 -12.80 -28.62 9.59
CA GLU A 828 -11.65 -28.40 10.45
C GLU A 828 -10.36 -28.81 9.73
N VAL A 829 -9.35 -27.96 9.81
CA VAL A 829 -8.07 -28.14 9.14
C VAL A 829 -7.05 -28.60 10.17
N SER A 830 -6.53 -29.83 10.00
CA SER A 830 -5.44 -30.31 10.85
C SER A 830 -4.10 -29.69 10.47
N GLN A 831 -3.17 -29.67 11.43
CA GLN A 831 -1.81 -29.21 11.18
C GLN A 831 -1.10 -30.07 10.12
N MET A 832 -0.30 -29.41 9.29
CA MET A 832 0.38 -29.96 8.12
C MET A 832 1.87 -29.67 8.20
N MET A 833 2.67 -30.72 8.13
CA MET A 833 4.06 -30.71 7.74
C MET A 833 4.17 -31.67 6.57
N GLY A 834 3.99 -31.10 5.38
CA GLY A 834 3.83 -31.87 4.15
C GLY A 834 5.02 -31.81 3.22
N ALA A 835 5.05 -32.74 2.27
CA ALA A 835 5.98 -32.75 1.16
C ALA A 835 5.21 -33.03 -0.14
N ASP A 836 5.49 -32.27 -1.19
CA ASP A 836 5.06 -32.62 -2.54
C ASP A 836 6.05 -33.59 -3.17
N ILE A 837 5.61 -34.83 -3.37
CA ILE A 837 6.44 -35.91 -3.91
C ILE A 837 5.86 -36.50 -5.20
N SER A 838 5.13 -35.68 -5.95
CA SER A 838 4.46 -36.13 -7.18
C SER A 838 5.44 -36.73 -8.20
N PHE A 839 6.72 -36.31 -8.16
CA PHE A 839 7.81 -36.81 -9.00
C PHE A 839 8.39 -38.16 -8.58
N LEU A 840 8.04 -38.69 -7.39
CA LEU A 840 8.66 -39.92 -6.88
C LEU A 840 8.62 -41.10 -7.88
N PRO A 841 7.48 -41.41 -8.54
CA PRO A 841 7.45 -42.50 -9.51
C PRO A 841 8.39 -42.30 -10.70
N GLU A 842 8.60 -41.05 -11.13
CA GLU A 842 9.53 -40.74 -12.22
C GLU A 842 10.97 -40.97 -11.80
N LEU A 843 11.36 -40.53 -10.59
CA LEU A 843 12.70 -40.75 -10.05
C LEU A 843 12.99 -42.24 -9.86
N GLU A 844 12.02 -43.00 -9.37
CA GLU A 844 12.12 -44.46 -9.24
C GLU A 844 12.26 -45.14 -10.61
N ALA A 845 11.52 -44.67 -11.62
CA ALA A 845 11.66 -45.17 -12.99
C ALA A 845 13.01 -44.84 -13.64
N GLN A 846 13.67 -43.77 -13.19
CA GLN A 846 15.05 -43.43 -13.56
C GLN A 846 16.09 -44.28 -12.79
N GLY A 847 15.66 -45.14 -11.87
CA GLY A 847 16.52 -46.03 -11.09
C GLY A 847 17.05 -45.40 -9.79
N ILE A 848 16.56 -44.22 -9.39
CA ILE A 848 16.94 -43.58 -8.13
C ILE A 848 16.35 -44.38 -6.97
N LYS A 849 17.19 -44.64 -5.97
CA LYS A 849 16.83 -45.32 -4.73
C LYS A 849 17.07 -44.39 -3.57
N PHE A 850 16.11 -44.30 -2.65
CA PHE A 850 16.21 -43.38 -1.53
C PHE A 850 16.83 -44.06 -0.31
N SER A 851 17.64 -43.30 0.42
CA SER A 851 18.23 -43.78 1.67
C SER A 851 18.34 -42.68 2.71
N ASP A 852 18.22 -43.08 3.98
CA ASP A 852 18.50 -42.23 5.13
C ASP A 852 19.57 -42.87 6.00
N LYS A 853 20.61 -42.09 6.34
CA LYS A 853 21.76 -42.57 7.14
C LYS A 853 22.38 -43.86 6.61
N GLY A 854 22.42 -43.99 5.27
CA GLY A 854 22.97 -45.16 4.57
C GLY A 854 22.04 -46.37 4.48
N VAL A 855 20.79 -46.29 4.96
CA VAL A 855 19.79 -47.35 4.88
C VAL A 855 18.79 -47.05 3.77
N GLU A 856 18.74 -47.90 2.75
CA GLU A 856 17.75 -47.81 1.66
C GLU A 856 16.33 -48.05 2.19
N LYS A 857 15.40 -47.14 1.90
CA LYS A 857 13.98 -47.19 2.29
C LYS A 857 13.12 -46.50 1.24
N ASP A 858 11.82 -46.77 1.28
CA ASP A 858 10.83 -45.98 0.55
C ASP A 858 10.88 -44.51 1.00
N ALA A 859 10.93 -43.56 0.05
CA ALA A 859 11.04 -42.13 0.34
C ALA A 859 9.88 -41.62 1.22
N ILE A 860 8.67 -42.16 1.06
CA ILE A 860 7.49 -41.81 1.87
C ILE A 860 7.70 -42.22 3.32
N GLN A 861 8.32 -43.38 3.54
CA GLN A 861 8.64 -43.84 4.89
C GLN A 861 9.76 -43.01 5.52
N ILE A 862 10.78 -42.60 4.75
CA ILE A 862 11.82 -41.69 5.24
C ILE A 862 11.19 -40.36 5.68
N LEU A 863 10.32 -39.75 4.86
CA LEU A 863 9.61 -38.53 5.24
C LEU A 863 8.76 -38.75 6.50
N LYS A 864 8.03 -39.87 6.60
CA LYS A 864 7.27 -40.20 7.82
C LYS A 864 8.16 -40.29 9.06
N ASP A 865 9.31 -40.95 8.95
CA ASP A 865 10.28 -41.12 10.03
C ASP A 865 10.80 -39.76 10.54
N HIS A 866 10.85 -38.75 9.65
CA HIS A 866 11.26 -37.37 9.94
C HIS A 866 10.10 -36.40 10.25
N GLY A 867 8.94 -36.93 10.67
CA GLY A 867 7.86 -36.13 11.23
C GLY A 867 6.90 -35.49 10.23
N PHE A 868 7.07 -35.75 8.93
CA PHE A 868 6.07 -35.37 7.94
C PHE A 868 4.76 -36.13 8.21
N ASN A 869 3.62 -35.45 8.04
CA ASN A 869 2.30 -36.01 8.30
C ASN A 869 1.32 -35.89 7.12
N TYR A 870 1.73 -35.21 6.05
CA TYR A 870 1.01 -35.07 4.80
C TYR A 870 1.92 -35.36 3.60
N VAL A 871 1.32 -35.88 2.55
CA VAL A 871 1.88 -35.88 1.19
C VAL A 871 0.94 -35.13 0.28
N ARG A 872 1.51 -34.24 -0.54
CA ARG A 872 0.81 -33.63 -1.67
C ARG A 872 1.10 -34.42 -2.95
N LEU A 873 0.05 -34.75 -3.69
CA LEU A 873 0.13 -35.36 -5.02
C LEU A 873 -0.61 -34.49 -6.03
N ARG A 874 -0.03 -34.37 -7.22
CA ARG A 874 -0.60 -33.67 -8.36
C ARG A 874 -1.29 -34.67 -9.30
N ILE A 875 -2.41 -34.26 -9.89
CA ILE A 875 -3.06 -35.01 -10.95
C ILE A 875 -3.32 -34.14 -12.18
N PHE A 876 -2.83 -34.61 -13.32
CA PHE A 876 -3.06 -34.02 -14.64
C PHE A 876 -4.19 -34.75 -15.38
N ASN A 877 -4.76 -34.08 -16.38
CA ASN A 877 -5.85 -34.63 -17.18
C ASN A 877 -5.39 -35.80 -18.06
N ASN A 878 -4.35 -35.57 -18.86
CA ASN A 878 -3.72 -36.59 -19.69
C ASN A 878 -2.20 -36.34 -19.83
N PRO A 879 -1.42 -36.62 -18.77
CA PRO A 879 0.03 -36.39 -18.80
C PRO A 879 0.76 -37.33 -19.77
N GLY A 880 0.15 -38.45 -20.16
CA GLY A 880 0.71 -39.41 -21.12
C GLY A 880 0.60 -39.00 -22.58
N HIS A 881 -0.14 -37.93 -22.89
CA HIS A 881 -0.25 -37.36 -24.24
C HIS A 881 1.12 -36.95 -24.80
N GLU A 882 1.27 -36.85 -26.12
CA GLU A 882 2.55 -36.47 -26.77
C GLU A 882 3.11 -35.13 -26.27
N LYS A 883 2.22 -34.19 -25.94
CA LYS A 883 2.53 -32.88 -25.34
C LYS A 883 2.21 -32.81 -23.85
N GLY A 884 1.89 -33.95 -23.23
CA GLY A 884 1.58 -34.06 -21.82
C GLY A 884 2.84 -33.98 -20.96
N TYR A 885 2.66 -33.85 -19.65
CA TYR A 885 3.75 -33.72 -18.69
C TYR A 885 4.74 -34.90 -18.72
N ALA A 886 4.28 -36.12 -19.00
CA ALA A 886 5.08 -37.34 -19.04
C ALA A 886 4.75 -38.18 -20.29
N PRO A 887 5.16 -37.74 -21.51
CA PRO A 887 4.73 -38.36 -22.76
C PRO A 887 5.01 -39.86 -22.83
N GLY A 888 3.98 -40.66 -23.10
CA GLY A 888 4.07 -42.12 -23.18
C GLY A 888 4.34 -42.85 -21.86
N LYS A 889 4.49 -42.12 -20.74
CA LYS A 889 4.71 -42.69 -19.39
C LYS A 889 3.52 -42.47 -18.47
N GLY A 890 2.87 -41.31 -18.54
CA GLY A 890 1.65 -41.03 -17.78
C GLY A 890 1.86 -40.76 -16.29
N PHE A 891 3.06 -40.41 -15.83
CA PHE A 891 3.26 -40.00 -14.44
C PHE A 891 2.28 -38.88 -14.05
N CYS A 892 1.76 -38.95 -12.82
CA CYS A 892 0.71 -38.06 -12.30
C CYS A 892 -0.65 -38.17 -13.04
N ASP A 893 -0.93 -39.28 -13.73
CA ASP A 893 -2.29 -39.65 -14.15
C ASP A 893 -3.08 -40.30 -13.00
N LEU A 894 -4.33 -40.68 -13.25
CA LEU A 894 -5.18 -41.34 -12.26
C LEU A 894 -4.60 -42.69 -11.78
N GLN A 895 -3.96 -43.46 -12.65
CA GLN A 895 -3.44 -44.77 -12.30
C GLN A 895 -2.25 -44.64 -11.33
N HIS A 896 -1.27 -43.80 -11.66
CA HIS A 896 -0.13 -43.52 -10.80
C HIS A 896 -0.57 -42.82 -9.49
N THR A 897 -1.54 -41.91 -9.57
CA THR A 897 -2.10 -41.25 -8.38
C THR A 897 -2.73 -42.27 -7.43
N LYS A 898 -3.47 -43.26 -7.94
CA LYS A 898 -4.04 -44.36 -7.15
C LYS A 898 -2.98 -45.21 -6.48
N GLU A 899 -1.88 -45.51 -7.17
CA GLU A 899 -0.75 -46.26 -6.62
C GLU A 899 -0.03 -45.49 -5.51
N MET A 900 0.25 -44.21 -5.75
CA MET A 900 0.85 -43.32 -4.76
C MET A 900 -0.06 -43.08 -3.56
N ALA A 901 -1.36 -42.86 -3.76
CA ALA A 901 -2.31 -42.67 -2.67
C ALA A 901 -2.39 -43.89 -1.74
N LYS A 902 -2.30 -45.12 -2.28
CA LYS A 902 -2.15 -46.34 -1.49
C LYS A 902 -0.88 -46.32 -0.65
N ARG A 903 0.27 -45.99 -1.25
CA ARG A 903 1.56 -45.93 -0.54
C ARG A 903 1.52 -44.90 0.59
N VAL A 904 1.00 -43.70 0.32
CA VAL A 904 0.82 -42.61 1.29
C VAL A 904 -0.04 -43.04 2.48
N LYS A 905 -1.22 -43.61 2.21
CA LYS A 905 -2.15 -44.04 3.27
C LYS A 905 -1.60 -45.25 4.03
N ALA A 906 -0.91 -46.17 3.37
CA ALA A 906 -0.26 -47.30 4.02
C ALA A 906 0.86 -46.87 5.00
N ALA A 907 1.58 -45.78 4.69
CA ALA A 907 2.56 -45.16 5.59
C ALA A 907 1.92 -44.36 6.75
N GLY A 908 0.58 -44.28 6.83
CA GLY A 908 -0.13 -43.52 7.84
C GLY A 908 0.04 -42.00 7.69
N LEU A 909 0.20 -41.52 6.46
CA LEU A 909 0.22 -40.11 6.11
C LEU A 909 -1.13 -39.67 5.55
N LYS A 910 -1.46 -38.40 5.73
CA LYS A 910 -2.61 -37.77 5.09
C LYS A 910 -2.29 -37.36 3.65
N LEU A 911 -3.32 -37.26 2.83
CA LEU A 911 -3.20 -36.96 1.40
C LEU A 911 -3.85 -35.62 1.08
N LEU A 912 -3.05 -34.71 0.53
CA LEU A 912 -3.51 -33.52 -0.19
C LEU A 912 -3.45 -33.82 -1.69
N LEU A 913 -4.58 -33.76 -2.38
CA LEU A 913 -4.64 -33.96 -3.82
C LEU A 913 -4.85 -32.62 -4.54
N ASP A 914 -4.00 -32.33 -5.51
CA ASP A 914 -4.07 -31.13 -6.33
C ASP A 914 -4.46 -31.43 -7.77
N PHE A 915 -5.61 -30.90 -8.18
CA PHE A 915 -6.10 -30.98 -9.55
C PHE A 915 -5.52 -29.85 -10.40
N HIS A 916 -4.54 -30.16 -11.25
CA HIS A 916 -3.91 -29.15 -12.11
C HIS A 916 -4.81 -28.64 -13.25
N TYR A 917 -5.82 -29.42 -13.64
CA TYR A 917 -6.69 -29.12 -14.79
C TYR A 917 -5.94 -28.78 -16.08
N SER A 918 -4.84 -29.50 -16.33
CA SER A 918 -3.96 -29.33 -17.49
C SER A 918 -3.39 -30.69 -17.88
N ASP A 919 -2.94 -30.83 -19.14
CA ASP A 919 -2.15 -31.99 -19.59
C ASP A 919 -0.66 -31.81 -19.29
N TYR A 920 -0.21 -30.57 -19.09
CA TYR A 920 1.18 -30.19 -18.82
C TYR A 920 1.27 -29.31 -17.56
N TRP A 921 2.48 -28.88 -17.21
CA TRP A 921 2.76 -27.98 -16.10
C TRP A 921 1.81 -26.78 -16.02
N ALA A 922 1.34 -26.49 -14.80
CA ALA A 922 0.47 -25.35 -14.51
C ALA A 922 1.08 -24.49 -13.39
N ASP A 923 1.30 -23.21 -13.67
CA ASP A 923 1.87 -22.20 -12.78
C ASP A 923 1.17 -20.84 -13.04
N PRO A 924 1.37 -19.78 -12.24
CA PRO A 924 0.69 -18.50 -12.44
C PRO A 924 0.86 -17.88 -13.84
N GLY A 925 1.91 -18.23 -14.58
CA GLY A 925 2.17 -17.78 -15.94
C GLY A 925 1.64 -18.72 -17.03
N LYS A 926 1.21 -19.94 -16.69
CA LYS A 926 0.79 -20.97 -17.66
C LYS A 926 -0.33 -21.85 -17.09
N GLN A 927 -1.56 -21.64 -17.54
CA GLN A 927 -2.73 -22.41 -17.06
C GLN A 927 -3.60 -22.92 -18.23
N TYR A 928 -2.99 -23.39 -19.32
CA TYR A 928 -3.71 -23.75 -20.54
C TYR A 928 -4.66 -24.94 -20.35
N LYS A 929 -5.76 -24.98 -21.13
CA LYS A 929 -6.69 -26.12 -21.09
C LYS A 929 -6.03 -27.41 -21.56
N PRO A 930 -6.45 -28.57 -21.04
CA PRO A 930 -6.17 -29.89 -21.61
C PRO A 930 -6.61 -29.98 -23.08
N GLU A 931 -5.92 -30.79 -23.87
CA GLU A 931 -6.20 -31.04 -25.28
C GLU A 931 -7.64 -31.54 -25.48
N ALA A 932 -8.11 -32.41 -24.59
CA ALA A 932 -9.48 -32.94 -24.62
C ALA A 932 -10.56 -31.86 -24.44
N TRP A 933 -10.20 -30.70 -23.89
CA TRP A 933 -11.12 -29.62 -23.54
C TRP A 933 -10.96 -28.37 -24.42
N LYS A 934 -9.98 -28.37 -25.34
CA LYS A 934 -9.58 -27.17 -26.09
C LYS A 934 -10.75 -26.52 -26.86
N ASP A 935 -11.63 -27.35 -27.44
CA ASP A 935 -12.74 -26.93 -28.31
C ASP A 935 -14.09 -26.88 -27.58
N LEU A 936 -14.13 -27.12 -26.26
CA LEU A 936 -15.37 -27.09 -25.50
C LEU A 936 -15.86 -25.67 -25.26
N GLY A 937 -17.16 -25.45 -25.46
CA GLY A 937 -17.84 -24.25 -24.98
C GLY A 937 -17.89 -24.20 -23.46
N PHE A 938 -18.06 -23.01 -22.88
CA PHE A 938 -17.94 -22.81 -21.42
C PHE A 938 -18.87 -23.70 -20.58
N THR A 939 -20.09 -23.99 -21.04
CA THR A 939 -21.01 -24.90 -20.33
C THR A 939 -20.46 -26.34 -20.25
N ASP A 940 -19.98 -26.87 -21.37
CA ASP A 940 -19.40 -28.21 -21.45
C ASP A 940 -18.05 -28.29 -20.75
N LEU A 941 -17.29 -27.19 -20.75
CA LEU A 941 -16.05 -27.04 -20.00
C LEU A 941 -16.30 -27.16 -18.50
N LYS A 942 -17.29 -26.42 -17.95
CA LYS A 942 -17.70 -26.55 -16.53
C LYS A 942 -18.10 -27.97 -16.18
N LYS A 943 -18.87 -28.63 -17.06
CA LYS A 943 -19.28 -30.02 -16.88
C LYS A 943 -18.07 -30.97 -16.88
N SER A 944 -17.10 -30.75 -17.78
CA SER A 944 -15.89 -31.57 -17.88
C SER A 944 -14.99 -31.45 -16.64
N VAL A 945 -14.87 -30.24 -16.08
CA VAL A 945 -14.21 -30.02 -14.77
C VAL A 945 -14.90 -30.82 -13.68
N TYR A 946 -16.23 -30.74 -13.58
CA TYR A 946 -17.01 -31.49 -12.59
C TYR A 946 -16.83 -33.00 -12.77
N ASP A 947 -17.00 -33.52 -13.99
CA ASP A 947 -16.97 -34.95 -14.28
C ASP A 947 -15.59 -35.57 -14.06
N PHE A 948 -14.52 -34.91 -14.51
CA PHE A 948 -13.15 -35.36 -14.30
C PHE A 948 -12.84 -35.45 -12.80
N THR A 949 -13.10 -34.37 -12.06
CA THR A 949 -12.86 -34.29 -10.62
C THR A 949 -13.65 -35.37 -9.87
N LYS A 950 -14.93 -35.54 -10.22
CA LYS A 950 -15.80 -36.54 -9.60
C LYS A 950 -15.31 -37.96 -9.88
N THR A 951 -14.83 -38.24 -11.09
CA THR A 951 -14.31 -39.55 -11.48
C THR A 951 -13.09 -39.91 -10.64
N VAL A 952 -12.09 -39.02 -10.57
CA VAL A 952 -10.88 -39.21 -9.77
C VAL A 952 -11.23 -39.45 -8.29
N MET A 953 -12.07 -38.59 -7.71
CA MET A 953 -12.48 -38.71 -6.31
C MET A 953 -13.25 -40.01 -6.03
N THR A 954 -14.11 -40.44 -6.95
CA THR A 954 -14.88 -41.69 -6.82
C THR A 954 -13.95 -42.89 -6.83
N GLU A 955 -12.97 -42.92 -7.72
CA GLU A 955 -11.98 -44.01 -7.83
C GLU A 955 -11.09 -44.11 -6.58
N LEU A 956 -10.63 -42.98 -6.04
CA LEU A 956 -9.86 -42.95 -4.79
C LEU A 956 -10.73 -43.37 -3.58
N LYS A 957 -11.99 -42.94 -3.55
CA LYS A 957 -12.93 -43.36 -2.49
C LYS A 957 -13.23 -44.86 -2.55
N ALA A 958 -13.47 -45.40 -3.74
CA ALA A 958 -13.68 -46.84 -3.94
C ALA A 958 -12.44 -47.65 -3.53
N GLN A 959 -11.25 -47.08 -3.67
CA GLN A 959 -9.99 -47.67 -3.22
C GLN A 959 -9.74 -47.55 -1.71
N GLY A 960 -10.51 -46.73 -0.98
CA GLY A 960 -10.29 -46.45 0.44
C GLY A 960 -9.17 -45.43 0.71
N THR A 961 -8.75 -44.66 -0.30
CA THR A 961 -7.65 -43.69 -0.25
C THR A 961 -8.12 -42.25 -0.46
N THR A 962 -9.38 -41.94 -0.09
CA THR A 962 -9.96 -40.59 -0.21
C THR A 962 -8.99 -39.52 0.32
N PRO A 963 -8.71 -38.46 -0.48
CA PRO A 963 -7.90 -37.33 -0.03
C PRO A 963 -8.47 -36.69 1.23
N ASP A 964 -7.61 -36.30 2.16
CA ASP A 964 -8.00 -35.54 3.36
C ASP A 964 -8.27 -34.07 3.02
N MET A 965 -7.58 -33.57 2.00
CA MET A 965 -7.68 -32.19 1.51
C MET A 965 -7.55 -32.17 -0.02
N VAL A 966 -8.23 -31.23 -0.67
CA VAL A 966 -8.17 -31.06 -2.13
C VAL A 966 -7.93 -29.60 -2.51
N GLN A 967 -7.04 -29.38 -3.49
CA GLN A 967 -6.87 -28.15 -4.23
C GLN A 967 -7.58 -28.26 -5.60
N VAL A 968 -8.28 -27.19 -5.97
CA VAL A 968 -8.92 -27.04 -7.29
C VAL A 968 -8.07 -26.05 -8.07
N GLY A 969 -7.05 -26.57 -8.76
CA GLY A 969 -6.02 -25.80 -9.45
C GLY A 969 -4.80 -25.53 -8.57
N ASN A 970 -3.65 -25.37 -9.24
CA ASN A 970 -2.36 -25.03 -8.65
C ASN A 970 -2.08 -23.53 -8.82
N GLU A 971 -1.75 -22.82 -7.73
CA GLU A 971 -1.30 -21.42 -7.78
C GLU A 971 -2.20 -20.49 -8.63
N ILE A 972 -3.49 -20.45 -8.30
CA ILE A 972 -4.54 -20.01 -9.23
C ILE A 972 -4.80 -18.50 -9.26
N ASN A 973 -3.89 -17.66 -8.79
CA ASN A 973 -4.12 -16.21 -8.68
C ASN A 973 -4.36 -15.53 -10.03
N HIS A 974 -3.78 -16.07 -11.12
CA HIS A 974 -4.09 -15.64 -12.49
C HIS A 974 -5.14 -16.52 -13.21
N GLY A 975 -5.70 -17.51 -12.51
CA GLY A 975 -6.78 -18.37 -12.98
C GLY A 975 -6.39 -19.82 -13.25
N ILE A 976 -7.28 -20.55 -13.92
CA ILE A 976 -7.11 -21.94 -14.39
C ILE A 976 -7.70 -22.06 -15.80
N ILE A 977 -7.32 -23.08 -16.58
CA ILE A 977 -8.03 -23.46 -17.82
C ILE A 977 -8.23 -22.24 -18.76
N TRP A 978 -7.15 -21.59 -19.15
CA TRP A 978 -7.17 -20.38 -19.96
C TRP A 978 -7.63 -20.63 -21.41
N PRO A 979 -8.31 -19.65 -22.04
CA PRO A 979 -8.58 -18.30 -21.52
C PRO A 979 -9.81 -18.21 -20.61
N GLU A 980 -10.76 -19.16 -20.65
CA GLU A 980 -12.07 -18.99 -20.02
C GLU A 980 -12.00 -18.86 -18.49
N GLY A 981 -11.07 -19.54 -17.83
CA GLY A 981 -10.84 -19.39 -16.40
C GLY A 981 -9.70 -18.45 -16.04
N SER A 982 -9.32 -17.50 -16.91
CA SER A 982 -8.36 -16.45 -16.53
C SER A 982 -8.92 -15.51 -15.46
N VAL A 983 -8.06 -14.91 -14.63
CA VAL A 983 -8.44 -13.85 -13.68
C VAL A 983 -9.06 -12.62 -14.38
N SER A 984 -8.80 -12.42 -15.67
CA SER A 984 -9.49 -11.42 -16.49
C SER A 984 -11.00 -11.71 -16.67
N HIS A 985 -11.42 -12.95 -16.41
CA HIS A 985 -12.79 -13.46 -16.49
C HIS A 985 -13.26 -14.02 -15.13
N LEU A 986 -13.22 -13.21 -14.07
CA LEU A 986 -13.51 -13.59 -12.69
C LEU A 986 -14.79 -14.42 -12.49
N ASP A 987 -15.88 -14.07 -13.19
CA ASP A 987 -17.15 -14.82 -13.12
C ASP A 987 -17.03 -16.23 -13.69
N SER A 988 -16.30 -16.40 -14.79
CA SER A 988 -16.07 -17.70 -15.42
C SER A 988 -15.10 -18.55 -14.60
N LEU A 989 -14.01 -17.94 -14.12
CA LEU A 989 -13.05 -18.57 -13.22
C LEU A 989 -13.74 -19.10 -11.94
N ALA A 990 -14.52 -18.26 -11.25
CA ALA A 990 -15.23 -18.67 -10.04
C ALA A 990 -16.17 -19.86 -10.30
N GLN A 991 -16.86 -19.88 -11.44
CA GLN A 991 -17.73 -21.01 -11.81
C GLN A 991 -16.98 -22.31 -12.08
N LEU A 992 -15.79 -22.26 -12.69
CA LEU A 992 -14.95 -23.44 -12.88
C LEU A 992 -14.43 -23.99 -11.54
N ILE A 993 -14.01 -23.10 -10.63
CA ILE A 993 -13.60 -23.50 -9.27
C ILE A 993 -14.78 -24.13 -8.52
N ARG A 994 -15.97 -23.52 -8.58
CA ARG A 994 -17.18 -24.11 -7.96
C ARG A 994 -17.53 -25.47 -8.54
N ALA A 995 -17.36 -25.69 -9.85
CA ALA A 995 -17.59 -26.99 -10.47
C ALA A 995 -16.66 -28.07 -9.90
N GLY A 996 -15.35 -27.78 -9.79
CA GLY A 996 -14.38 -28.69 -9.17
C GLY A 996 -14.72 -28.94 -7.68
N THR A 997 -14.97 -27.89 -6.92
CA THR A 997 -15.34 -27.99 -5.50
C THR A 997 -16.62 -28.80 -5.29
N ALA A 998 -17.65 -28.58 -6.12
CA ALA A 998 -18.90 -29.34 -6.04
C ALA A 998 -18.73 -30.82 -6.39
N ALA A 999 -17.83 -31.15 -7.31
CA ALA A 999 -17.52 -32.53 -7.64
C ALA A 999 -16.87 -33.27 -6.47
N VAL A 1000 -15.90 -32.63 -5.78
CA VAL A 1000 -15.28 -33.18 -4.56
C VAL A 1000 -16.34 -33.42 -3.50
N LYS A 1001 -17.13 -32.40 -3.16
CA LYS A 1001 -18.13 -32.46 -2.09
C LYS A 1001 -19.29 -33.40 -2.40
N ALA A 1002 -19.57 -33.67 -3.68
CA ALA A 1002 -20.57 -34.65 -4.11
C ALA A 1002 -20.13 -36.09 -3.86
N VAL A 1003 -18.82 -36.37 -3.90
CA VAL A 1003 -18.27 -37.70 -3.57
C VAL A 1003 -18.08 -37.83 -2.07
N ASP A 1004 -17.52 -36.81 -1.42
CA ASP A 1004 -17.33 -36.79 0.02
C ASP A 1004 -17.41 -35.36 0.58
N PRO A 1005 -18.49 -35.02 1.31
CA PRO A 1005 -18.66 -33.65 1.81
C PRO A 1005 -17.68 -33.29 2.93
N THR A 1006 -16.98 -34.26 3.53
CA THR A 1006 -16.07 -34.04 4.66
C THR A 1006 -14.66 -33.62 4.27
N VAL A 1007 -14.30 -33.73 2.99
CA VAL A 1007 -12.99 -33.33 2.45
C VAL A 1007 -12.76 -31.83 2.65
N VAL A 1008 -11.58 -31.45 3.12
CA VAL A 1008 -11.17 -30.05 3.30
C VAL A 1008 -10.86 -29.43 1.94
N MET A 1009 -11.43 -28.27 1.64
CA MET A 1009 -11.14 -27.54 0.39
C MET A 1009 -10.11 -26.45 0.63
N MET A 1010 -9.02 -26.46 -0.14
CA MET A 1010 -8.02 -25.40 -0.15
C MET A 1010 -8.21 -24.47 -1.35
N LEU A 1011 -8.17 -23.16 -1.10
CA LEU A 1011 -8.00 -22.15 -2.15
C LEU A 1011 -6.53 -21.73 -2.19
N HIS A 1012 -5.80 -22.11 -3.24
CA HIS A 1012 -4.35 -21.95 -3.32
C HIS A 1012 -3.93 -20.78 -4.22
N VAL A 1013 -3.24 -19.80 -3.65
CA VAL A 1013 -2.81 -18.57 -4.30
C VAL A 1013 -1.28 -18.48 -4.23
N ALA A 1014 -0.61 -18.00 -5.29
CA ALA A 1014 0.82 -17.73 -5.23
C ALA A 1014 1.13 -16.37 -4.57
N LEU A 1015 2.41 -16.00 -4.54
CA LEU A 1015 2.88 -14.68 -4.10
C LEU A 1015 2.56 -14.36 -2.63
N GLY A 1016 2.96 -15.26 -1.73
CA GLY A 1016 2.62 -15.22 -0.31
C GLY A 1016 3.07 -13.97 0.48
N GLY A 1017 4.02 -13.17 -0.02
CA GLY A 1017 4.35 -11.86 0.57
C GLY A 1017 3.61 -10.69 -0.08
N GLN A 1018 2.95 -10.89 -1.23
CA GLN A 1018 2.19 -9.86 -1.93
C GLN A 1018 0.74 -9.84 -1.43
N HIS A 1019 0.52 -9.09 -0.35
CA HIS A 1019 -0.80 -9.01 0.29
C HIS A 1019 -1.94 -8.63 -0.67
N ASP A 1020 -1.74 -7.61 -1.50
CA ASP A 1020 -2.81 -7.10 -2.36
C ASP A 1020 -3.23 -8.11 -3.44
N GLU A 1021 -2.31 -8.96 -3.89
CA GLU A 1021 -2.60 -10.08 -4.80
C GLU A 1021 -3.54 -11.09 -4.12
N SER A 1022 -3.18 -11.52 -2.90
CA SER A 1022 -3.96 -12.47 -2.13
C SER A 1022 -5.35 -11.94 -1.80
N ALA A 1023 -5.41 -10.70 -1.30
CA ALA A 1023 -6.63 -9.99 -0.95
C ALA A 1023 -7.56 -9.82 -2.15
N PHE A 1024 -7.05 -9.33 -3.29
CA PHE A 1024 -7.83 -9.13 -4.51
C PHE A 1024 -8.47 -10.44 -4.97
N PHE A 1025 -7.69 -11.52 -5.03
CA PHE A 1025 -8.18 -12.81 -5.50
C PHE A 1025 -9.28 -13.38 -4.58
N ILE A 1026 -9.01 -13.44 -3.27
CA ILE A 1026 -9.91 -14.05 -2.29
C ILE A 1026 -11.23 -13.27 -2.17
N ASP A 1027 -11.18 -11.93 -2.18
CA ASP A 1027 -12.39 -11.11 -2.19
C ASP A 1027 -13.30 -11.43 -3.37
N ASN A 1028 -12.70 -11.53 -4.56
CA ASN A 1028 -13.44 -11.80 -5.78
C ASN A 1028 -14.01 -13.22 -5.83
N MET A 1029 -13.31 -14.19 -5.24
CA MET A 1029 -13.80 -15.56 -5.12
C MET A 1029 -14.95 -15.67 -4.10
N LEU A 1030 -14.83 -15.03 -2.94
CA LEU A 1030 -15.89 -14.99 -1.92
C LEU A 1030 -17.15 -14.26 -2.43
N ALA A 1031 -16.98 -13.13 -3.12
CA ALA A 1031 -18.09 -12.39 -3.71
C ALA A 1031 -18.89 -13.22 -4.74
N ARG A 1032 -18.26 -14.24 -5.35
CA ARG A 1032 -18.84 -15.14 -6.36
C ARG A 1032 -19.23 -16.51 -5.81
N GLY A 1033 -19.23 -16.67 -4.49
CA GLY A 1033 -19.72 -17.88 -3.81
C GLY A 1033 -18.77 -19.07 -3.87
N VAL A 1034 -17.48 -18.87 -4.15
CA VAL A 1034 -16.49 -19.95 -4.07
C VAL A 1034 -16.33 -20.42 -2.63
N HIS A 1035 -16.53 -21.71 -2.40
CA HIS A 1035 -16.37 -22.33 -1.09
C HIS A 1035 -14.95 -22.87 -0.89
N PHE A 1036 -14.35 -22.54 0.25
CA PHE A 1036 -13.08 -23.09 0.71
C PHE A 1036 -12.99 -23.07 2.24
N ASP A 1037 -12.19 -23.96 2.80
CA ASP A 1037 -11.98 -24.17 4.23
C ASP A 1037 -10.68 -23.54 4.72
N VAL A 1038 -9.63 -23.62 3.90
CA VAL A 1038 -8.27 -23.13 4.18
C VAL A 1038 -7.73 -22.32 3.01
N ILE A 1039 -6.94 -21.29 3.30
CA ILE A 1039 -6.18 -20.54 2.30
C ILE A 1039 -4.78 -21.14 2.18
N GLY A 1040 -4.40 -21.58 0.99
CA GLY A 1040 -3.03 -22.00 0.66
C GLY A 1040 -2.26 -20.84 0.04
N GLN A 1041 -1.01 -20.65 0.46
CA GLN A 1041 -0.09 -19.65 -0.09
C GLN A 1041 1.19 -20.31 -0.59
N SER A 1042 1.67 -19.94 -1.78
CA SER A 1042 3.05 -20.24 -2.20
C SER A 1042 3.99 -19.12 -1.84
N TYR A 1043 5.14 -19.45 -1.25
CA TYR A 1043 6.15 -18.47 -0.88
C TYR A 1043 7.56 -18.91 -1.26
N TYR A 1044 8.12 -18.19 -2.23
CA TYR A 1044 9.51 -18.35 -2.64
C TYR A 1044 10.27 -17.06 -2.30
N PRO A 1045 11.13 -17.05 -1.25
CA PRO A 1045 11.78 -15.83 -0.74
C PRO A 1045 12.56 -15.01 -1.77
N LYS A 1046 13.00 -15.66 -2.87
CA LYS A 1046 13.69 -15.00 -3.98
C LYS A 1046 12.78 -14.03 -4.75
N TRP A 1047 11.48 -14.32 -4.87
CA TRP A 1047 10.57 -13.57 -5.74
C TRP A 1047 9.33 -13.00 -5.02
N HIS A 1048 8.93 -13.59 -3.89
CA HIS A 1048 7.63 -13.32 -3.25
C HIS A 1048 7.73 -12.33 -2.08
N GLY A 1049 8.70 -11.42 -2.11
CA GLY A 1049 8.92 -10.46 -1.03
C GLY A 1049 9.64 -11.03 0.19
N THR A 1050 9.74 -10.24 1.24
CA THR A 1050 10.49 -10.57 2.46
C THR A 1050 9.73 -11.53 3.38
N LEU A 1051 10.40 -12.08 4.40
CA LEU A 1051 9.75 -12.90 5.43
C LEU A 1051 8.74 -12.10 6.26
N ASP A 1052 8.99 -10.81 6.47
CA ASP A 1052 8.04 -9.92 7.16
C ASP A 1052 6.78 -9.74 6.31
N ASP A 1053 6.93 -9.55 4.98
CA ASP A 1053 5.79 -9.48 4.06
C ASP A 1053 4.92 -10.74 4.10
N LEU A 1054 5.54 -11.94 4.15
CA LEU A 1054 4.81 -13.19 4.33
C LEU A 1054 4.02 -13.21 5.65
N ARG A 1055 4.69 -12.89 6.77
CA ARG A 1055 4.07 -12.89 8.11
C ARG A 1055 2.87 -11.95 8.15
N ASP A 1056 3.04 -10.75 7.63
CA ASP A 1056 2.02 -9.70 7.66
C ASP A 1056 0.84 -10.06 6.74
N ASN A 1057 1.11 -10.64 5.56
CA ASN A 1057 0.05 -11.15 4.69
C ASN A 1057 -0.75 -12.27 5.38
N LEU A 1058 -0.10 -13.31 5.93
CA LEU A 1058 -0.81 -14.41 6.59
C LEU A 1058 -1.67 -13.92 7.76
N ASN A 1059 -1.15 -13.01 8.58
CA ASN A 1059 -1.90 -12.42 9.68
C ASN A 1059 -3.07 -11.55 9.20
N ASP A 1060 -2.92 -10.81 8.10
CA ASP A 1060 -4.02 -10.06 7.51
C ASP A 1060 -5.13 -10.97 6.97
N LEU A 1061 -4.78 -11.99 6.21
CA LEU A 1061 -5.73 -12.97 5.66
C LEU A 1061 -6.57 -13.61 6.77
N VAL A 1062 -5.94 -13.97 7.90
CA VAL A 1062 -6.66 -14.48 9.08
C VAL A 1062 -7.59 -13.44 9.69
N ARG A 1063 -7.13 -12.19 9.91
CA ARG A 1063 -7.98 -11.11 10.46
C ARG A 1063 -9.17 -10.78 9.57
N ARG A 1064 -8.95 -10.82 8.25
CA ARG A 1064 -9.90 -10.40 7.23
C ARG A 1064 -10.96 -11.45 6.96
N TYR A 1065 -10.55 -12.70 6.79
CA TYR A 1065 -11.44 -13.79 6.34
C TYR A 1065 -11.80 -14.78 7.45
N ASN A 1066 -11.09 -14.74 8.59
CA ASN A 1066 -11.25 -15.71 9.69
C ASN A 1066 -11.10 -17.17 9.23
N LYS A 1067 -10.22 -17.42 8.27
CA LYS A 1067 -9.90 -18.75 7.72
C LYS A 1067 -8.55 -19.23 8.22
N ASP A 1068 -8.36 -20.54 8.24
CA ASP A 1068 -7.04 -21.13 8.48
C ASP A 1068 -6.14 -20.89 7.26
N VAL A 1069 -4.82 -20.84 7.47
CA VAL A 1069 -3.82 -20.61 6.42
C VAL A 1069 -2.71 -21.66 6.45
N ILE A 1070 -2.21 -22.05 5.27
CA ILE A 1070 -1.09 -22.97 5.08
C ILE A 1070 -0.15 -22.38 4.03
N VAL A 1071 1.17 -22.42 4.26
CA VAL A 1071 2.16 -22.16 3.19
C VAL A 1071 2.37 -23.47 2.44
N VAL A 1072 1.58 -23.69 1.40
CA VAL A 1072 1.44 -25.00 0.73
C VAL A 1072 2.50 -25.25 -0.34
N GLU A 1073 3.29 -24.23 -0.69
CA GLU A 1073 4.52 -24.42 -1.44
C GLU A 1073 5.60 -23.43 -0.95
N TYR A 1074 6.78 -23.96 -0.66
CA TYR A 1074 8.00 -23.20 -0.39
C TYR A 1074 9.22 -24.11 -0.63
N SER A 1075 10.41 -23.54 -0.77
CA SER A 1075 11.65 -24.30 -0.99
C SER A 1075 12.78 -23.90 -0.04
N HIS A 1076 13.09 -22.60 0.02
CA HIS A 1076 14.19 -22.04 0.80
C HIS A 1076 13.74 -21.59 2.20
N ARG A 1077 14.69 -21.33 3.10
CA ARG A 1077 14.44 -20.78 4.46
C ARG A 1077 13.45 -21.62 5.29
N LYS A 1078 13.73 -22.93 5.34
CA LYS A 1078 12.82 -23.95 5.87
C LYS A 1078 12.36 -23.66 7.30
N GLU A 1079 13.28 -23.28 8.18
CA GLU A 1079 12.96 -22.96 9.57
C GLU A 1079 12.09 -21.70 9.69
N GLU A 1080 12.47 -20.62 9.01
CA GLU A 1080 11.79 -19.33 9.13
C GLU A 1080 10.38 -19.37 8.53
N VAL A 1081 10.21 -19.99 7.37
CA VAL A 1081 8.90 -20.13 6.71
C VAL A 1081 7.96 -21.00 7.56
N ASN A 1082 8.44 -22.14 8.09
CA ASN A 1082 7.64 -22.97 8.99
C ASN A 1082 7.24 -22.22 10.25
N LYS A 1083 8.20 -21.53 10.87
CA LYS A 1083 7.93 -20.71 12.05
C LYS A 1083 6.82 -19.71 11.79
N ILE A 1084 6.92 -18.92 10.71
CA ILE A 1084 5.91 -17.92 10.34
C ILE A 1084 4.55 -18.58 10.09
N ALA A 1085 4.53 -19.70 9.37
CA ALA A 1085 3.30 -20.40 9.02
C ALA A 1085 2.58 -21.04 10.22
N PHE A 1086 3.29 -21.43 11.29
CA PHE A 1086 2.70 -21.97 12.51
C PHE A 1086 2.37 -20.89 13.56
N ASP A 1087 3.10 -19.77 13.59
CA ASP A 1087 2.92 -18.68 14.56
C ASP A 1087 1.83 -17.66 14.17
N VAL A 1088 1.11 -17.88 13.06
CA VAL A 1088 0.02 -17.01 12.63
C VAL A 1088 -1.03 -16.87 13.75
N ILE A 1089 -1.49 -15.63 13.95
CA ILE A 1089 -2.34 -15.26 15.09
C ILE A 1089 -3.57 -16.16 15.26
N GLY A 1090 -3.98 -16.36 16.52
CA GLY A 1090 -5.17 -17.15 16.86
C GLY A 1090 -5.05 -18.66 16.58
N GLY A 1091 -3.84 -19.17 16.32
CA GLY A 1091 -3.61 -20.59 16.02
C GLY A 1091 -4.20 -21.04 14.67
N LYS A 1092 -4.39 -20.07 13.77
CA LYS A 1092 -4.95 -20.26 12.42
C LYS A 1092 -3.90 -20.66 11.38
N GLY A 1093 -2.62 -20.54 11.74
CA GLY A 1093 -1.50 -21.09 10.98
C GLY A 1093 -1.45 -22.60 11.11
N LYS A 1094 -1.74 -23.33 10.02
CA LYS A 1094 -1.83 -24.80 10.02
C LYS A 1094 -0.59 -25.47 9.47
N GLY A 1095 0.46 -24.73 9.14
CA GLY A 1095 1.77 -25.27 8.79
C GLY A 1095 2.11 -25.12 7.32
N THR A 1096 2.91 -26.05 6.80
CA THR A 1096 3.57 -25.90 5.50
C THR A 1096 3.62 -27.19 4.69
N CYS A 1097 3.89 -27.06 3.39
CA CYS A 1097 4.24 -28.17 2.51
C CYS A 1097 5.46 -27.79 1.66
N ILE A 1098 6.57 -28.51 1.84
CA ILE A 1098 7.78 -28.25 1.05
C ILE A 1098 7.56 -28.74 -0.39
N TRP A 1099 7.98 -27.90 -1.32
CA TRP A 1099 7.94 -28.17 -2.74
C TRP A 1099 9.09 -29.08 -3.18
N GLU A 1100 8.75 -30.21 -3.80
CA GLU A 1100 9.68 -31.15 -4.46
C GLU A 1100 10.99 -31.43 -3.71
N PRO A 1101 10.93 -31.88 -2.44
CA PRO A 1101 12.13 -32.01 -1.62
C PRO A 1101 13.06 -33.14 -2.07
N LEU A 1102 12.65 -33.98 -3.02
CA LEU A 1102 13.40 -35.16 -3.47
C LEU A 1102 14.49 -34.86 -4.49
N ASN A 1103 14.39 -33.76 -5.25
CA ASN A 1103 15.29 -33.50 -6.38
C ASN A 1103 15.36 -32.03 -6.85
N THR A 1104 14.58 -31.12 -6.25
CA THR A 1104 14.50 -29.71 -6.69
C THR A 1104 14.98 -28.77 -5.58
N TRP A 1105 15.58 -27.63 -5.96
CA TRP A 1105 16.04 -26.47 -5.15
C TRP A 1105 16.17 -26.66 -3.61
N GLU A 1106 17.40 -26.62 -3.08
CA GLU A 1106 17.69 -26.93 -1.66
C GLU A 1106 16.98 -28.22 -1.20
N SER A 1107 17.05 -29.27 -1.99
CA SER A 1107 16.42 -30.57 -1.73
C SER A 1107 16.94 -31.17 -0.43
N ILE A 1108 16.08 -31.89 0.31
CA ILE A 1108 16.50 -32.63 1.52
C ILE A 1108 17.11 -33.99 1.17
N PHE A 1109 17.08 -34.36 -0.11
CA PHE A 1109 17.80 -35.48 -0.70
C PHE A 1109 18.78 -34.97 -1.76
N ASP A 1110 19.95 -35.58 -1.86
CA ASP A 1110 20.87 -35.34 -2.96
C ASP A 1110 20.38 -36.02 -4.27
N LYS A 1111 21.08 -35.74 -5.37
CA LYS A 1111 20.77 -36.29 -6.70
C LYS A 1111 20.83 -37.82 -6.78
N ASP A 1112 21.49 -38.48 -5.82
CA ASP A 1112 21.61 -39.94 -5.75
C ASP A 1112 20.53 -40.55 -4.83
N GLY A 1113 19.61 -39.75 -4.29
CA GLY A 1113 18.52 -40.17 -3.42
C GLY A 1113 18.91 -40.29 -1.93
N LYS A 1114 20.06 -39.76 -1.50
CA LYS A 1114 20.49 -39.82 -0.09
C LYS A 1114 19.99 -38.59 0.66
N SER A 1115 19.39 -38.79 1.83
CA SER A 1115 19.03 -37.66 2.70
C SER A 1115 20.27 -36.86 3.10
N ASN A 1116 20.10 -35.55 3.25
CA ASN A 1116 21.14 -34.65 3.74
C ASN A 1116 20.72 -34.00 5.08
N GLU A 1117 21.58 -33.16 5.64
CA GLU A 1117 21.38 -32.52 6.94
C GLU A 1117 20.10 -31.67 7.03
N LEU A 1118 19.52 -31.22 5.90
CA LEU A 1118 18.29 -30.44 5.90
C LEU A 1118 17.08 -31.25 6.33
N ILE A 1119 17.11 -32.59 6.22
CA ILE A 1119 16.02 -33.44 6.69
C ILE A 1119 15.89 -33.41 8.22
N GLU A 1120 17.01 -33.25 8.94
CA GLU A 1120 17.05 -33.22 10.40
C GLU A 1120 16.35 -31.99 10.97
N LEU A 1121 16.24 -30.91 10.19
CA LEU A 1121 15.45 -29.73 10.56
C LEU A 1121 13.98 -30.09 10.80
N TYR A 1122 13.42 -31.04 10.04
CA TYR A 1122 12.04 -31.48 10.19
C TYR A 1122 11.82 -32.34 11.44
N ASP A 1123 12.84 -33.04 11.94
CA ASP A 1123 12.76 -33.73 13.25
C ASP A 1123 12.55 -32.73 14.39
N VAL A 1124 13.21 -31.58 14.30
CA VAL A 1124 13.10 -30.50 15.29
C VAL A 1124 11.77 -29.78 15.15
N MET A 1125 11.42 -29.36 13.93
CA MET A 1125 10.20 -28.60 13.66
C MET A 1125 8.93 -29.42 13.94
N SER A 1126 8.88 -30.69 13.56
CA SER A 1126 7.70 -31.55 13.79
C SER A 1126 7.43 -31.71 15.29
N LYS A 1127 8.46 -31.93 16.11
CA LYS A 1127 8.34 -32.00 17.58
C LYS A 1127 7.90 -30.66 18.19
N ALA A 1128 8.31 -29.54 17.60
CA ALA A 1128 7.96 -28.21 18.10
C ALA A 1128 6.50 -27.83 17.77
N TYR A 1129 6.03 -28.14 16.56
CA TYR A 1129 4.77 -27.58 16.05
C TYR A 1129 3.61 -28.57 15.96
N LEU A 1130 3.87 -29.85 15.68
CA LEU A 1130 2.80 -30.85 15.59
C LEU A 1130 2.48 -31.35 17.01
N LYS A 1131 1.26 -31.08 17.49
CA LYS A 1131 0.79 -31.67 18.74
C LYS A 1131 0.65 -33.19 18.56
N LYS A 1132 1.22 -33.95 19.49
CA LYS A 1132 0.99 -35.41 19.57
C LYS A 1132 -0.42 -35.72 20.01
#